data_AF-A0A8C7XXK2-F1
#
_entry.id   AF-A0A8C7XXK2-F1
#
_cell.length_a   1.000
_cell.length_b   1.000
_cell.length_c   1.000
_cell.angle_alpha   90.00
_cell.angle_beta   90.00
_cell.angle_gamma   90.00
#
_symmetry.space_group_name_H-M   'P 1'
#
loop_
_entity.id
_entity.type
_entity.pdbx_description
1 polymer ?
#
loop_
_entity_poly.entity_id
_entity_poly.type
_entity_poly.pdbx_seq_one_letter_code
_entity_poly.pdbx_strand_id
1 'polypeptide(L)'
;MEAFGKLTSMLLNALETREPTADLLDSFVDNWKSVTNYYIETTDDSRPVGQTDIPWRLRQMLDILVYEEKQQAVEDMGPCLEYLLQHKLLETLSTLAKAQYPPGMLQQVLIFFWKLLSQMQKPLLQLVNVYRPVQKLIRLCGLPGSLTQKEEAQFLFAVCSAVRKDLEVLGYVLEPPDQQLRTPASNQNPAPPLLPQLAESNPVPPAARRSSPVFPENGLIWALMKLTSSQRASVRLKARQSLLLLSGLPGGPSAELLSADTQLAELLAGRLQELHALLPADTLDAAALQSWPHTPWSADDKSECADDLRSFFMWLDFLDQLTSEAPQVLAVKVARCFHRAWLLSSLHPQLIHTCEQVVLGSTAVLCAVVRLLTSSSLLDQLVHFLLKTPPLMPLLLQRCDHISDQISMTSLCLVEELLQKPHRDILDALVLSFLQSRSYLSAGQEDRAVDGSESGEDSQDLEDDPFFSDTLSDPQLLPPPLPDSCSAPPPSPPAGLGSTADIVNSFLCLVPVQVRSSQLLQEGGYESYVHDAHTWVTQCQTLSLSWDWPQALPCPSGEEAHFFEGPLLKVLFDRLGRILEQPYELNLQLTAVLSRLAAYGHPLLHEYLLDPYIPLSPCSRSLFSVLIRVMGEMMQRIQQIPDLPDRLLNTRRDLLGMSHNNGQEHLTLLKGIIVLEEFCKELAAIAFVKLPVEKDLPASPGCGSDRPQRMISSRRI
;
A
#
# COMPACT_ATOMS: atom_id res chain seq x y z
N MET A 1 -13.96 -7.26 -74.53
CA MET A 1 -15.04 -7.50 -73.54
C MET A 1 -15.33 -8.99 -73.32
N GLU A 2 -15.30 -9.85 -74.35
CA GLU A 2 -15.57 -11.29 -74.20
C GLU A 2 -14.54 -12.09 -73.38
N ALA A 3 -13.26 -11.68 -73.41
CA ALA A 3 -12.20 -12.33 -72.61
C ALA A 3 -12.39 -12.10 -71.09
N PHE A 4 -12.94 -10.94 -70.71
CA PHE A 4 -13.23 -10.62 -69.32
C PHE A 4 -14.45 -11.41 -68.83
N GLY A 5 -15.50 -11.54 -69.66
CA GLY A 5 -16.67 -12.35 -69.34
C GLY A 5 -16.35 -13.84 -69.15
N LYS A 6 -15.43 -14.40 -69.93
CA LYS A 6 -14.94 -15.78 -69.74
C LYS A 6 -14.10 -15.93 -68.47
N LEU A 7 -13.28 -14.94 -68.11
CA LEU A 7 -12.51 -14.99 -66.87
C LEU A 7 -13.43 -14.89 -65.65
N THR A 8 -14.45 -14.04 -65.69
CA THR A 8 -15.46 -13.93 -64.63
C THR A 8 -16.32 -15.18 -64.54
N SER A 9 -16.66 -15.84 -65.66
CA SER A 9 -17.41 -17.11 -65.62
C SER A 9 -16.54 -18.28 -65.18
N MET A 10 -15.22 -18.27 -65.44
CA MET A 10 -14.29 -19.25 -64.91
C MET A 10 -14.02 -19.05 -63.42
N LEU A 11 -13.96 -17.79 -62.94
CA LEU A 11 -13.87 -17.47 -61.51
C LEU A 11 -15.18 -17.78 -60.78
N LEU A 12 -16.33 -17.50 -61.39
CA LEU A 12 -17.64 -17.91 -60.85
C LEU A 12 -17.80 -19.43 -60.86
N ASN A 13 -17.38 -20.12 -61.92
CA ASN A 13 -17.33 -21.59 -61.91
C ASN A 13 -16.30 -22.13 -60.89
N ALA A 14 -15.19 -21.43 -60.65
CA ALA A 14 -14.21 -21.83 -59.63
C ALA A 14 -14.71 -21.55 -58.19
N LEU A 15 -15.58 -20.55 -58.02
CA LEU A 15 -16.32 -20.26 -56.79
C LEU A 15 -17.53 -21.18 -56.58
N GLU A 16 -18.16 -21.67 -57.66
CA GLU A 16 -19.28 -22.62 -57.65
C GLU A 16 -18.83 -24.08 -57.63
N THR A 17 -17.62 -24.40 -58.12
CA THR A 17 -16.92 -25.61 -57.69
C THR A 17 -16.56 -25.39 -56.23
N ARG A 18 -17.49 -25.75 -55.34
CA ARG A 18 -17.14 -26.19 -53.99
C ARG A 18 -15.88 -27.02 -54.14
N GLU A 19 -14.76 -26.54 -53.61
CA GLU A 19 -13.63 -27.42 -53.33
C GLU A 19 -14.23 -28.69 -52.75
N PRO A 20 -13.85 -29.90 -53.25
CA PRO A 20 -14.41 -31.13 -52.72
C PRO A 20 -14.28 -31.01 -51.22
N THR A 21 -15.39 -31.14 -50.50
CA THR A 21 -15.42 -31.07 -49.04
C THR A 21 -14.42 -32.10 -48.55
N ALA A 22 -13.17 -31.70 -48.36
CA ALA A 22 -12.13 -32.57 -47.89
C ALA A 22 -12.67 -33.03 -46.55
N ASP A 23 -12.83 -34.34 -46.40
CA ASP A 23 -13.27 -34.89 -45.13
C ASP A 23 -12.27 -34.40 -44.09
N LEU A 24 -12.75 -33.51 -43.21
CA LEU A 24 -11.91 -32.83 -42.22
C LEU A 24 -11.21 -33.88 -41.36
N LEU A 25 -11.91 -35.00 -41.10
CA LEU A 25 -11.38 -36.13 -40.36
C LEU A 25 -10.23 -36.80 -41.12
N ASP A 26 -10.39 -37.11 -42.41
CA ASP A 26 -9.32 -37.73 -43.20
C ASP A 26 -8.09 -36.82 -43.26
N SER A 27 -8.29 -35.52 -43.49
CA SER A 27 -7.19 -34.54 -43.48
C SER A 27 -6.49 -34.46 -42.11
N PHE A 28 -7.26 -34.49 -41.03
CA PHE A 28 -6.72 -34.50 -39.67
C PHE A 28 -5.89 -35.76 -39.40
N VAL A 29 -6.43 -36.92 -39.76
CA VAL A 29 -5.79 -38.24 -39.61
C VAL A 29 -4.51 -38.32 -40.44
N ASP A 30 -4.52 -37.81 -41.66
CA ASP A 30 -3.34 -37.80 -42.54
C ASP A 30 -2.22 -36.90 -42.02
N ASN A 31 -2.58 -35.75 -41.43
CA ASN A 31 -1.59 -34.90 -40.75
C ASN A 31 -1.00 -35.60 -39.52
N TRP A 32 -1.81 -36.30 -38.72
CA TRP A 32 -1.31 -37.09 -37.59
C TRP A 32 -0.39 -38.24 -38.03
N LYS A 33 -0.80 -39.02 -39.04
CA LYS A 33 0.03 -40.08 -39.63
C LYS A 33 1.36 -39.55 -40.13
N SER A 34 1.37 -38.36 -40.76
CA SER A 34 2.61 -37.71 -41.20
C SER A 34 3.54 -37.39 -40.02
N VAL A 35 2.99 -36.94 -38.89
CA VAL A 35 3.77 -36.70 -37.66
C VAL A 35 4.38 -38.00 -37.14
N THR A 36 3.61 -39.09 -37.10
CA THR A 36 4.12 -40.37 -36.58
C THR A 36 5.08 -41.06 -37.55
N ASN A 37 4.86 -40.94 -38.87
CA ASN A 37 5.71 -41.55 -39.90
C ASN A 37 7.12 -40.97 -39.87
N TYR A 38 7.30 -39.71 -39.48
CA TYR A 38 8.62 -39.13 -39.25
C TYR A 38 9.48 -40.01 -38.32
N TYR A 39 8.89 -40.55 -37.24
CA TYR A 39 9.60 -41.39 -36.26
C TYR A 39 9.82 -42.84 -36.74
N ILE A 40 9.16 -43.24 -37.83
CA ILE A 40 9.31 -44.56 -38.44
C ILE A 40 10.37 -44.51 -39.55
N GLU A 41 10.38 -43.44 -40.35
CA GLU A 41 11.19 -43.32 -41.57
C GLU A 41 12.54 -42.63 -41.36
N THR A 42 12.66 -41.75 -40.36
CA THR A 42 13.87 -40.93 -40.19
C THR A 42 14.99 -41.70 -39.51
N THR A 43 16.21 -41.61 -40.06
CA THR A 43 17.44 -42.20 -39.50
C THR A 43 18.44 -41.14 -38.99
N ASP A 44 18.14 -39.85 -39.18
CA ASP A 44 18.97 -38.72 -38.72
C ASP A 44 18.50 -38.22 -37.36
N ASP A 45 19.22 -38.61 -36.31
CA ASP A 45 18.90 -38.28 -34.94
C ASP A 45 19.19 -36.82 -34.53
N SER A 46 19.84 -36.05 -35.41
CA SER A 46 20.36 -34.72 -35.08
C SER A 46 19.53 -33.56 -35.63
N ARG A 47 18.63 -33.82 -36.59
CA ARG A 47 17.84 -32.78 -37.26
C ARG A 47 16.86 -32.12 -36.27
N PRO A 48 16.94 -30.80 -36.03
CA PRO A 48 16.01 -30.11 -35.15
C PRO A 48 14.58 -30.14 -35.68
N VAL A 49 13.58 -30.22 -34.78
CA VAL A 49 12.16 -30.29 -35.16
C VAL A 49 11.72 -29.14 -36.05
N GLY A 50 12.30 -27.94 -35.87
CA GLY A 50 11.97 -26.75 -36.65
C GLY A 50 12.27 -26.87 -38.14
N GLN A 51 13.13 -27.83 -38.53
CA GLN A 51 13.47 -28.11 -39.93
C GLN A 51 12.67 -29.28 -40.50
N THR A 52 11.74 -29.86 -39.75
CA THR A 52 10.86 -30.95 -40.18
C THR A 52 9.47 -30.42 -40.55
N ASP A 53 8.61 -31.27 -41.10
CA ASP A 53 7.22 -30.91 -41.36
C ASP A 53 6.34 -30.95 -40.10
N ILE A 54 6.82 -31.53 -38.99
CA ILE A 54 6.06 -31.70 -37.74
C ILE A 54 5.41 -30.38 -37.26
N PRO A 55 6.13 -29.25 -37.16
CA PRO A 55 5.52 -27.99 -36.74
C PRO A 55 4.36 -27.55 -37.63
N TRP A 56 4.46 -27.77 -38.94
CA TRP A 56 3.40 -27.41 -39.89
C TRP A 56 2.21 -28.36 -39.76
N ARG A 57 2.46 -29.68 -39.67
CA ARG A 57 1.41 -30.70 -39.49
C ARG A 57 0.61 -30.48 -38.21
N LEU A 58 1.27 -30.20 -37.08
CA LEU A 58 0.60 -29.89 -35.81
C LEU A 58 -0.24 -28.60 -35.88
N ARG A 59 0.22 -27.58 -36.62
CA ARG A 59 -0.57 -26.38 -36.86
C ARG A 59 -1.82 -26.68 -37.68
N GLN A 60 -1.68 -27.44 -38.76
CA GLN A 60 -2.83 -27.84 -39.59
C GLN A 60 -3.87 -28.66 -38.78
N MET A 61 -3.41 -29.61 -37.96
CA MET A 61 -4.30 -30.35 -37.06
C MET A 61 -5.10 -29.41 -36.13
N LEU A 62 -4.44 -28.41 -35.54
CA LEU A 62 -5.10 -27.43 -34.69
C LEU A 62 -6.10 -26.55 -35.49
N ASP A 63 -5.69 -26.06 -36.66
CA ASP A 63 -6.54 -25.21 -37.51
C ASP A 63 -7.81 -25.97 -37.93
N ILE A 64 -7.71 -27.27 -38.24
CA ILE A 64 -8.85 -28.15 -38.53
C ILE A 64 -9.78 -28.26 -37.30
N LEU A 65 -9.25 -28.49 -36.09
CA LEU A 65 -10.05 -28.59 -34.87
C LEU A 65 -10.81 -27.29 -34.58
N VAL A 66 -10.15 -26.14 -34.71
CA VAL A 66 -10.75 -24.83 -34.49
C VAL A 66 -11.80 -24.52 -35.56
N TYR A 67 -11.56 -24.93 -36.80
CA TYR A 67 -12.51 -24.77 -37.88
C TYR A 67 -13.75 -25.66 -37.69
N GLU A 68 -13.56 -26.93 -37.32
CA GLU A 68 -14.62 -27.88 -37.00
C GLU A 68 -15.53 -27.36 -35.89
N GLU A 69 -14.95 -26.87 -34.78
CA GLU A 69 -15.73 -26.33 -33.66
C GLU A 69 -16.58 -25.11 -34.07
N LYS A 70 -16.08 -24.26 -34.98
CA LYS A 70 -16.84 -23.10 -35.48
C LYS A 70 -18.01 -23.48 -36.37
N GLN A 71 -17.96 -24.64 -37.04
CA GLN A 71 -19.02 -25.09 -37.93
C GLN A 71 -20.12 -25.88 -37.20
N GLN A 72 -19.85 -26.38 -36.00
CA GLN A 72 -20.76 -27.25 -35.27
C GLN A 72 -21.75 -26.49 -34.37
N ALA A 73 -22.90 -27.11 -34.13
CA ALA A 73 -23.81 -26.67 -33.08
C ALA A 73 -23.15 -26.83 -31.71
N VAL A 74 -23.53 -25.99 -30.74
CA VAL A 74 -22.84 -25.78 -29.46
C VAL A 74 -22.64 -27.06 -28.62
N GLU A 75 -23.47 -28.10 -28.81
CA GLU A 75 -23.50 -29.28 -27.94
C GLU A 75 -22.80 -30.55 -28.49
N ASP A 76 -22.50 -30.64 -29.79
CA ASP A 76 -21.95 -31.86 -30.39
C ASP A 76 -20.42 -31.85 -30.43
N MET A 77 -19.76 -32.94 -30.01
CA MET A 77 -18.32 -33.14 -30.26
C MET A 77 -18.07 -33.53 -31.71
N GLY A 78 -17.11 -32.86 -32.35
CA GLY A 78 -16.78 -33.11 -33.74
C GLY A 78 -15.92 -34.35 -33.96
N PRO A 79 -16.01 -34.98 -35.14
CA PRO A 79 -15.29 -36.21 -35.44
C PRO A 79 -13.77 -36.07 -35.28
N CYS A 80 -13.17 -34.91 -35.59
CA CYS A 80 -11.73 -34.71 -35.42
C CYS A 80 -11.35 -34.63 -33.93
N LEU A 81 -12.12 -33.89 -33.13
CA LEU A 81 -11.92 -33.83 -31.67
C LEU A 81 -12.15 -35.20 -31.02
N GLU A 82 -13.18 -35.94 -31.43
CA GLU A 82 -13.44 -37.30 -30.97
C GLU A 82 -12.27 -38.22 -31.30
N TYR A 83 -11.76 -38.18 -32.53
CA TYR A 83 -10.60 -38.96 -32.95
C TYR A 83 -9.38 -38.65 -32.07
N LEU A 84 -9.10 -37.36 -31.84
CA LEU A 84 -7.99 -36.90 -30.98
C LEU A 84 -8.09 -37.49 -29.56
N LEU A 85 -9.30 -37.52 -28.99
CA LEU A 85 -9.55 -38.02 -27.64
C LEU A 85 -9.53 -39.55 -27.57
N GLN A 86 -10.22 -40.24 -28.49
CA GLN A 86 -10.32 -41.70 -28.53
C GLN A 86 -8.95 -42.36 -28.75
N HIS A 87 -8.14 -41.80 -29.66
CA HIS A 87 -6.80 -42.32 -29.96
C HIS A 87 -5.72 -41.76 -29.01
N LYS A 88 -6.09 -40.96 -28.00
CA LYS A 88 -5.19 -40.39 -26.99
C LYS A 88 -3.98 -39.67 -27.59
N LEU A 89 -4.19 -38.89 -28.65
CA LEU A 89 -3.08 -38.25 -29.38
C LEU A 89 -2.29 -37.28 -28.50
N LEU A 90 -2.98 -36.59 -27.59
CA LEU A 90 -2.36 -35.68 -26.61
C LEU A 90 -1.40 -36.39 -25.64
N GLU A 91 -1.74 -37.62 -25.26
CA GLU A 91 -0.88 -38.47 -24.42
C GLU A 91 0.39 -38.83 -25.19
N THR A 92 0.25 -39.26 -26.44
CA THR A 92 1.39 -39.55 -27.33
C THR A 92 2.27 -38.31 -27.51
N LEU A 93 1.69 -37.14 -27.79
CA LEU A 93 2.44 -35.88 -27.87
C LEU A 93 3.20 -35.56 -26.58
N SER A 94 2.62 -35.84 -25.41
CA SER A 94 3.30 -35.65 -24.12
C SER A 94 4.49 -36.60 -23.95
N THR A 95 4.39 -37.84 -24.46
CA THR A 95 5.53 -38.78 -24.47
C THR A 95 6.65 -38.32 -25.41
N LEU A 96 6.30 -37.80 -26.59
CA LEU A 96 7.26 -37.23 -27.55
C LEU A 96 7.94 -35.97 -26.98
N ALA A 97 7.17 -35.11 -26.30
CA ALA A 97 7.71 -33.95 -25.59
C ALA A 97 8.73 -34.34 -24.52
N LYS A 98 8.43 -35.37 -23.72
CA LYS A 98 9.34 -35.90 -22.70
C LYS A 98 10.61 -36.50 -23.31
N ALA A 99 10.48 -37.17 -24.45
CA ALA A 99 11.63 -37.72 -25.18
C ALA A 99 12.53 -36.62 -25.77
N GLN A 100 12.00 -35.41 -26.00
CA GLN A 100 12.70 -34.28 -26.63
C GLN A 100 13.36 -34.62 -27.98
N TYR A 101 12.83 -35.63 -28.65
CA TYR A 101 13.27 -36.10 -29.95
C TYR A 101 12.14 -35.88 -30.98
N PRO A 102 12.42 -35.29 -32.15
CA PRO A 102 13.68 -34.62 -32.53
C PRO A 102 13.96 -33.38 -31.64
N PRO A 103 15.22 -32.87 -31.59
CA PRO A 103 15.58 -31.74 -30.74
C PRO A 103 14.64 -30.53 -30.90
N GLY A 104 14.08 -30.06 -29.79
CA GLY A 104 13.09 -28.97 -29.76
C GLY A 104 11.63 -29.43 -29.79
N MET A 105 11.34 -30.75 -29.80
CA MET A 105 9.96 -31.27 -29.83
C MET A 105 9.08 -30.72 -28.69
N LEU A 106 9.63 -30.59 -27.47
CA LEU A 106 8.90 -29.99 -26.33
C LEU A 106 8.34 -28.60 -26.66
N GLN A 107 9.12 -27.76 -27.36
CA GLN A 107 8.67 -26.42 -27.78
C GLN A 107 7.41 -26.51 -28.65
N GLN A 108 7.39 -27.41 -29.64
CA GLN A 108 6.28 -27.55 -30.58
C GLN A 108 5.04 -28.14 -29.90
N VAL A 109 5.23 -29.09 -28.98
CA VAL A 109 4.14 -29.65 -28.19
C VAL A 109 3.54 -28.57 -27.26
N LEU A 110 4.36 -27.80 -26.54
CA LEU A 110 3.86 -26.70 -25.72
C LEU A 110 3.09 -25.67 -26.57
N ILE A 111 3.58 -25.33 -27.77
CA ILE A 111 2.89 -24.44 -28.72
C ILE A 111 1.51 -25.00 -29.11
N PHE A 112 1.45 -26.28 -29.45
CA PHE A 112 0.19 -26.93 -29.79
C PHE A 112 -0.79 -26.89 -28.63
N PHE A 113 -0.35 -27.27 -27.43
CA PHE A 113 -1.21 -27.33 -26.24
C PHE A 113 -1.72 -25.97 -25.80
N TRP A 114 -0.88 -24.94 -25.72
CA TRP A 114 -1.35 -23.62 -25.26
C TRP A 114 -2.31 -22.99 -26.27
N LYS A 115 -2.08 -23.21 -27.57
CA LYS A 115 -3.02 -22.76 -28.60
C LYS A 115 -4.32 -23.54 -28.57
N LEU A 116 -4.28 -24.86 -28.39
CA LEU A 116 -5.48 -25.69 -28.23
C LEU A 116 -6.32 -25.19 -27.04
N LEU A 117 -5.70 -24.99 -25.86
CA LEU A 117 -6.41 -24.52 -24.67
C LEU A 117 -6.93 -23.07 -24.77
N SER A 118 -6.32 -22.23 -25.60
CA SER A 118 -6.71 -20.83 -25.75
C SER A 118 -7.70 -20.56 -26.88
N GLN A 119 -7.69 -21.38 -27.94
CA GLN A 119 -8.51 -21.19 -29.13
C GLN A 119 -9.81 -22.01 -29.13
N MET A 120 -9.83 -23.15 -28.44
CA MET A 120 -11.02 -23.98 -28.31
C MET A 120 -11.98 -23.35 -27.30
N GLN A 121 -13.27 -23.31 -27.64
CA GLN A 121 -14.33 -22.75 -26.79
C GLN A 121 -14.86 -23.78 -25.79
N LYS A 122 -14.87 -25.07 -26.17
CA LYS A 122 -15.29 -26.17 -25.30
C LYS A 122 -14.39 -26.31 -24.07
N PRO A 123 -14.92 -26.68 -22.89
CA PRO A 123 -14.16 -26.83 -21.64
C PRO A 123 -13.31 -28.13 -21.64
N LEU A 124 -12.26 -28.15 -22.45
CA LEU A 124 -11.47 -29.37 -22.71
C LEU A 124 -10.81 -29.95 -21.46
N LEU A 125 -10.46 -29.14 -20.47
CA LEU A 125 -9.75 -29.62 -19.27
C LEU A 125 -10.62 -30.52 -18.36
N GLN A 126 -11.95 -30.54 -18.52
CA GLN A 126 -12.81 -31.50 -17.82
C GLN A 126 -12.55 -32.95 -18.28
N LEU A 127 -11.99 -33.13 -19.48
CA LEU A 127 -11.77 -34.44 -20.08
C LEU A 127 -10.45 -35.07 -19.58
N VAL A 128 -10.54 -36.32 -19.10
CA VAL A 128 -9.38 -37.10 -18.62
C VAL A 128 -8.25 -37.21 -19.65
N ASN A 129 -8.63 -37.34 -20.93
CA ASN A 129 -7.68 -37.45 -22.03
C ASN A 129 -6.98 -36.12 -22.37
N VAL A 130 -7.34 -35.02 -21.70
CA VAL A 130 -6.72 -33.69 -21.86
C VAL A 130 -5.98 -33.28 -20.59
N TYR A 131 -6.61 -33.34 -19.40
CA TYR A 131 -5.95 -32.83 -18.19
C TYR A 131 -4.74 -33.69 -17.78
N ARG A 132 -4.74 -35.02 -18.01
CA ARG A 132 -3.59 -35.88 -17.69
C ARG A 132 -2.35 -35.55 -18.55
N PRO A 133 -2.47 -35.41 -19.88
CA PRO A 133 -1.40 -34.84 -20.71
C PRO A 133 -0.93 -33.46 -20.23
N VAL A 134 -1.85 -32.56 -19.87
CA VAL A 134 -1.52 -31.22 -19.34
C VAL A 134 -0.70 -31.32 -18.05
N GLN A 135 -1.10 -32.16 -17.09
CA GLN A 135 -0.33 -32.40 -15.85
C GLN A 135 1.09 -32.91 -16.14
N LYS A 136 1.25 -33.80 -17.13
CA LYS A 136 2.57 -34.30 -17.54
C LYS A 136 3.45 -33.19 -18.11
N LEU A 137 2.88 -32.32 -18.94
CA LEU A 137 3.61 -31.20 -19.53
C LEU A 137 3.98 -30.13 -18.48
N ILE A 138 3.11 -29.87 -17.50
CA ILE A 138 3.41 -28.96 -16.38
C ILE A 138 4.69 -29.42 -15.66
N ARG A 139 4.87 -30.73 -15.46
CA ARG A 139 6.06 -31.30 -14.81
C ARG A 139 7.35 -31.18 -15.63
N LEU A 140 7.26 -30.81 -16.90
CA LEU A 140 8.42 -30.53 -17.75
C LEU A 140 8.79 -29.04 -17.78
N CYS A 141 7.98 -28.16 -17.16
CA CYS A 141 8.18 -26.72 -17.15
C CYS A 141 9.00 -26.26 -15.93
N GLY A 142 9.66 -25.10 -16.04
CA GLY A 142 10.38 -24.46 -14.93
C GLY A 142 11.72 -25.12 -14.57
N LEU A 143 12.20 -26.05 -15.41
CA LEU A 143 13.48 -26.73 -15.20
C LEU A 143 14.67 -25.78 -15.45
N PRO A 144 15.76 -25.91 -14.69
CA PRO A 144 16.94 -25.05 -14.83
C PRO A 144 17.57 -25.22 -16.22
N GLY A 145 17.97 -24.11 -16.84
CA GLY A 145 18.61 -24.11 -18.16
C GLY A 145 17.65 -24.33 -19.35
N SER A 146 16.33 -24.35 -19.12
CA SER A 146 15.36 -24.52 -20.21
C SER A 146 15.47 -23.42 -21.28
N LEU A 147 15.51 -23.83 -22.55
CA LEU A 147 15.47 -22.94 -23.70
C LEU A 147 14.03 -22.54 -24.09
N THR A 148 13.02 -23.26 -23.57
CA THR A 148 11.60 -23.15 -23.91
C THR A 148 10.79 -22.30 -22.92
N GLN A 149 11.44 -21.54 -22.05
CA GLN A 149 10.78 -20.72 -21.01
C GLN A 149 9.65 -19.82 -21.54
N LYS A 150 9.76 -19.33 -22.78
CA LYS A 150 8.72 -18.50 -23.42
C LYS A 150 7.45 -19.31 -23.67
N GLU A 151 7.59 -20.47 -24.29
CA GLU A 151 6.49 -21.38 -24.59
C GLU A 151 5.92 -22.00 -23.31
N GLU A 152 6.75 -22.31 -22.32
CA GLU A 152 6.32 -22.76 -20.99
C GLU A 152 5.43 -21.69 -20.33
N ALA A 153 5.86 -20.43 -20.29
CA ALA A 153 5.06 -19.37 -19.69
C ALA A 153 3.72 -19.15 -20.42
N GLN A 154 3.70 -19.25 -21.76
CA GLN A 154 2.46 -19.19 -22.54
C GLN A 154 1.53 -20.37 -22.23
N PHE A 155 2.09 -21.57 -22.14
CA PHE A 155 1.36 -22.78 -21.79
C PHE A 155 0.76 -22.71 -20.39
N LEU A 156 1.57 -22.41 -19.37
CA LEU A 156 1.08 -22.31 -17.99
C LEU A 156 0.02 -21.21 -17.84
N PHE A 157 0.18 -20.08 -18.55
CA PHE A 157 -0.84 -19.04 -18.58
C PHE A 157 -2.15 -19.53 -19.23
N ALA A 158 -2.08 -20.28 -20.33
CA ALA A 158 -3.27 -20.84 -20.98
C ALA A 158 -3.99 -21.83 -20.04
N VAL A 159 -3.25 -22.65 -19.29
CA VAL A 159 -3.80 -23.52 -18.24
C VAL A 159 -4.48 -22.70 -17.15
N CYS A 160 -3.82 -21.69 -16.59
CA CYS A 160 -4.40 -20.83 -15.54
C CYS A 160 -5.66 -20.09 -16.03
N SER A 161 -5.66 -19.64 -17.30
CA SER A 161 -6.81 -18.98 -17.92
C SER A 161 -7.99 -19.94 -18.11
N ALA A 162 -7.72 -21.18 -18.51
CA ALA A 162 -8.75 -22.21 -18.65
C ALA A 162 -9.32 -22.62 -17.28
N VAL A 163 -8.48 -22.76 -16.25
CA VAL A 163 -8.89 -23.03 -14.87
C VAL A 163 -9.74 -21.88 -14.29
N ARG A 164 -9.43 -20.63 -14.64
CA ARG A 164 -10.26 -19.49 -14.21
C ARG A 164 -11.67 -19.51 -14.83
N LYS A 165 -11.80 -20.03 -16.06
CA LYS A 165 -13.12 -20.20 -16.71
C LYS A 165 -13.92 -21.34 -16.08
N ASP A 166 -13.24 -22.35 -15.52
CA ASP A 166 -13.86 -23.55 -14.95
C ASP A 166 -13.11 -24.04 -13.70
N LEU A 167 -13.65 -23.66 -12.53
CA LEU A 167 -12.99 -23.83 -11.23
C LEU A 167 -12.95 -25.28 -10.75
N GLU A 168 -13.87 -26.13 -11.23
CA GLU A 168 -13.89 -27.56 -10.84
C GLU A 168 -12.62 -28.27 -11.30
N VAL A 169 -12.00 -27.76 -12.37
CA VAL A 169 -10.81 -28.36 -12.96
C VAL A 169 -9.53 -28.05 -12.17
N LEU A 170 -9.55 -27.05 -11.30
CA LEU A 170 -8.38 -26.69 -10.49
C LEU A 170 -7.88 -27.87 -9.66
N GLY A 171 -8.79 -28.65 -9.06
CA GLY A 171 -8.44 -29.83 -8.27
C GLY A 171 -7.69 -30.86 -9.11
N TYR A 172 -8.17 -31.15 -10.32
CA TYR A 172 -7.51 -32.08 -11.23
C TYR A 172 -6.14 -31.58 -11.67
N VAL A 173 -5.95 -30.28 -11.89
CA VAL A 173 -4.66 -29.73 -12.35
C VAL A 173 -3.61 -29.68 -11.25
N LEU A 174 -4.03 -29.43 -10.00
CA LEU A 174 -3.12 -29.35 -8.84
C LEU A 174 -2.75 -30.71 -8.24
N GLU A 175 -3.66 -31.69 -8.27
CA GLU A 175 -3.41 -33.01 -7.65
C GLU A 175 -2.47 -33.91 -8.48
N PRO A 176 -1.59 -34.69 -7.84
CA PRO A 176 -0.83 -35.73 -8.54
C PRO A 176 -1.74 -36.92 -8.94
N PRO A 177 -1.50 -37.58 -10.09
CA PRO A 177 -2.31 -38.70 -10.58
C PRO A 177 -2.37 -39.91 -9.62
N ASP A 178 -1.44 -40.03 -8.67
CA ASP A 178 -1.36 -41.18 -7.76
C ASP A 178 -2.29 -41.09 -6.52
N GLN A 179 -2.78 -39.90 -6.16
CA GLN A 179 -3.67 -39.72 -5.00
C GLN A 179 -5.16 -39.96 -5.31
N GLN A 180 -5.56 -39.91 -6.58
CA GLN A 180 -6.96 -40.09 -7.00
C GLN A 180 -7.46 -41.55 -6.96
N LEU A 181 -6.56 -42.53 -6.85
CA LEU A 181 -6.89 -43.96 -6.76
C LEU A 181 -7.37 -44.42 -5.37
N ARG A 182 -7.50 -43.52 -4.39
CA ARG A 182 -8.04 -43.82 -3.05
C ARG A 182 -9.40 -43.15 -2.82
N THR A 183 -10.43 -43.63 -3.51
CA THR A 183 -11.82 -43.43 -3.05
C THR A 183 -12.22 -44.56 -2.07
N PRO A 184 -13.09 -44.29 -1.08
CA PRO A 184 -13.44 -45.25 -0.04
C PRO A 184 -14.43 -46.25 -0.61
N ALA A 185 -13.94 -47.41 -1.05
CA ALA A 185 -14.82 -48.51 -1.42
C ALA A 185 -15.55 -49.02 -0.18
N SER A 186 -16.88 -48.90 -0.23
CA SER A 186 -17.90 -49.61 0.52
C SER A 186 -17.41 -50.92 1.16
N ASN A 187 -17.46 -51.00 2.49
CA ASN A 187 -17.48 -52.28 3.20
C ASN A 187 -18.72 -52.30 4.12
N GLN A 188 -19.85 -52.66 3.52
CA GLN A 188 -20.92 -53.34 4.25
C GLN A 188 -20.47 -54.79 4.46
N ASN A 189 -20.19 -55.18 5.69
CA ASN A 189 -20.72 -56.43 6.25
C ASN A 189 -20.50 -56.50 7.78
N PRO A 190 -21.40 -57.21 8.49
CA PRO A 190 -21.60 -57.04 9.93
C PRO A 190 -20.76 -58.02 10.76
N ALA A 191 -20.43 -57.58 11.98
CA ALA A 191 -19.72 -58.36 12.98
C ALA A 191 -20.55 -59.54 13.54
N PRO A 192 -19.88 -60.55 14.12
CA PRO A 192 -20.34 -61.16 15.36
C PRO A 192 -19.24 -61.22 16.48
N PRO A 193 -19.60 -61.53 17.74
CA PRO A 193 -19.08 -60.83 18.92
C PRO A 193 -18.30 -61.69 19.95
N LEU A 194 -17.84 -61.03 21.04
CA LEU A 194 -17.50 -61.50 22.43
C LEU A 194 -15.98 -61.57 22.76
N LEU A 195 -15.40 -60.58 23.48
CA LEU A 195 -15.26 -60.37 24.96
C LEU A 195 -14.15 -61.22 25.64
N PRO A 196 -13.60 -60.83 26.81
CA PRO A 196 -13.19 -59.51 27.33
C PRO A 196 -11.75 -59.53 27.93
N GLN A 197 -11.16 -58.38 28.29
CA GLN A 197 -10.53 -58.11 29.61
C GLN A 197 -9.75 -56.77 29.67
N LEU A 198 -10.27 -55.87 30.53
CA LEU A 198 -9.62 -55.03 31.56
C LEU A 198 -8.27 -54.36 31.20
N ALA A 199 -8.25 -53.08 30.81
CA ALA A 199 -8.26 -51.86 31.65
C ALA A 199 -6.95 -51.60 32.42
N GLU A 200 -6.11 -50.69 31.90
CA GLU A 200 -5.68 -49.47 32.60
C GLU A 200 -4.85 -48.52 31.69
N SER A 201 -4.99 -47.22 31.96
CA SER A 201 -4.33 -46.03 31.38
C SER A 201 -4.89 -45.40 30.08
N ASN A 202 -5.60 -44.27 30.28
CA ASN A 202 -5.76 -43.19 29.30
C ASN A 202 -4.38 -42.55 29.00
N PRO A 203 -4.11 -42.11 27.75
CA PRO A 203 -4.53 -40.75 27.37
C PRO A 203 -5.07 -40.60 25.94
N VAL A 204 -5.98 -39.63 25.80
CA VAL A 204 -6.27 -38.72 24.67
C VAL A 204 -6.07 -39.26 23.23
N PRO A 205 -7.10 -39.28 22.36
CA PRO A 205 -6.95 -39.74 20.98
C PRO A 205 -6.07 -38.77 20.17
N PRO A 206 -5.13 -39.26 19.33
CA PRO A 206 -4.36 -38.40 18.46
C PRO A 206 -5.30 -37.80 17.41
N ALA A 207 -5.41 -36.47 17.43
CA ALA A 207 -6.02 -35.72 16.35
C ALA A 207 -5.42 -36.20 15.02
N ALA A 208 -6.29 -36.62 14.11
CA ALA A 208 -5.96 -36.96 12.75
C ALA A 208 -5.11 -35.83 12.15
N ARG A 209 -3.82 -36.12 11.93
CA ARG A 209 -2.94 -35.29 11.13
C ARG A 209 -3.52 -35.26 9.72
N ARG A 210 -4.36 -34.26 9.42
CA ARG A 210 -4.60 -33.83 8.06
C ARG A 210 -3.24 -33.37 7.54
N SER A 211 -2.59 -34.20 6.74
CA SER A 211 -1.41 -33.80 6.00
C SER A 211 -1.76 -32.57 5.18
N SER A 212 -1.12 -31.44 5.46
CA SER A 212 -1.17 -30.27 4.59
C SER A 212 -0.85 -30.71 3.15
N PRO A 213 -1.52 -30.17 2.12
CA PRO A 213 -1.15 -30.48 0.75
C PRO A 213 0.27 -29.96 0.53
N VAL A 214 1.22 -30.87 0.33
CA VAL A 214 2.57 -30.51 -0.12
C VAL A 214 2.49 -30.49 -1.64
N PHE A 215 2.74 -29.33 -2.27
CA PHE A 215 2.78 -29.30 -3.73
C PHE A 215 3.90 -30.21 -4.22
N PRO A 216 3.65 -31.03 -5.26
CA PRO A 216 4.70 -31.86 -5.82
C PRO A 216 5.83 -30.97 -6.32
N GLU A 217 7.08 -31.34 -6.01
CA GLU A 217 8.24 -30.80 -6.70
C GLU A 217 7.99 -31.01 -8.21
N ASN A 218 7.95 -29.91 -8.98
CA ASN A 218 7.51 -29.84 -10.40
C ASN A 218 5.99 -29.72 -10.65
N GLY A 219 5.21 -29.21 -9.69
CA GLY A 219 3.81 -28.80 -9.90
C GLY A 219 3.66 -27.42 -10.58
N LEU A 220 2.42 -27.03 -10.88
CA LEU A 220 2.09 -25.77 -11.56
C LEU A 220 2.67 -24.54 -10.86
N ILE A 221 2.44 -24.41 -9.55
CA ILE A 221 2.92 -23.27 -8.75
C ILE A 221 4.43 -23.24 -8.69
N TRP A 222 5.09 -24.39 -8.54
CA TRP A 222 6.54 -24.49 -8.54
C TRP A 222 7.13 -23.98 -9.87
N ALA A 223 6.59 -24.45 -11.00
CA ALA A 223 7.04 -24.05 -12.33
C ALA A 223 6.84 -22.54 -12.55
N LEU A 224 5.68 -22.00 -12.16
CA LEU A 224 5.40 -20.56 -12.23
C LEU A 224 6.39 -19.76 -11.39
N MET A 225 6.63 -20.15 -10.14
CA MET A 225 7.60 -19.48 -9.26
C MET A 225 9.01 -19.49 -9.88
N LYS A 226 9.46 -20.61 -10.47
CA LYS A 226 10.75 -20.66 -11.17
C LYS A 226 10.81 -19.75 -12.40
N LEU A 227 9.72 -19.60 -13.14
CA LEU A 227 9.67 -18.69 -14.29
C LEU A 227 9.67 -17.21 -13.88
N THR A 228 9.26 -16.85 -12.65
CA THR A 228 9.36 -15.47 -12.15
C THR A 228 10.80 -14.98 -12.00
N SER A 229 11.78 -15.89 -11.92
CA SER A 229 13.21 -15.60 -11.89
C SER A 229 13.90 -15.72 -13.26
N SER A 230 13.16 -15.84 -14.37
CA SER A 230 13.74 -15.90 -15.71
C SER A 230 14.49 -14.61 -16.06
N GLN A 231 15.56 -14.71 -16.86
CA GLN A 231 16.26 -13.55 -17.41
C GLN A 231 15.40 -12.78 -18.43
N ARG A 232 14.40 -13.42 -19.04
CA ARG A 232 13.53 -12.79 -20.04
C ARG A 232 12.36 -12.07 -19.36
N ALA A 233 12.27 -10.75 -19.54
CA ALA A 233 11.20 -9.92 -18.95
C ALA A 233 9.79 -10.42 -19.32
N SER A 234 9.56 -10.78 -20.59
CA SER A 234 8.28 -11.32 -21.06
C SER A 234 7.86 -12.63 -20.37
N VAL A 235 8.82 -13.48 -20.01
CA VAL A 235 8.58 -14.73 -19.26
C VAL A 235 8.19 -14.41 -17.84
N ARG A 236 8.93 -13.53 -17.15
CA ARG A 236 8.63 -13.10 -15.78
C ARG A 236 7.22 -12.51 -15.69
N LEU A 237 6.89 -11.59 -16.61
CA LEU A 237 5.59 -10.94 -16.67
C LEU A 237 4.45 -11.96 -16.82
N LYS A 238 4.61 -12.90 -17.75
CA LYS A 238 3.59 -13.92 -18.02
C LYS A 238 3.42 -14.89 -16.84
N ALA A 239 4.50 -15.22 -16.13
CA ALA A 239 4.46 -16.02 -14.92
C ALA A 239 3.72 -15.28 -13.78
N ARG A 240 4.02 -13.99 -13.55
CA ARG A 240 3.32 -13.14 -12.57
C ARG A 240 1.82 -13.03 -12.89
N GLN A 241 1.46 -12.79 -14.14
CA GLN A 241 0.05 -12.77 -14.59
C GLN A 241 -0.65 -14.10 -14.29
N SER A 242 0.02 -15.23 -14.51
CA SER A 242 -0.54 -16.56 -14.22
C SER A 242 -0.78 -16.76 -12.73
N LEU A 243 0.16 -16.35 -11.88
CA LEU A 243 0.01 -16.39 -10.41
C LEU A 243 -1.12 -15.48 -9.92
N LEU A 244 -1.29 -14.29 -10.51
CA LEU A 244 -2.39 -13.39 -10.19
C LEU A 244 -3.75 -14.01 -10.56
N LEU A 245 -3.85 -14.65 -11.73
CA LEU A 245 -5.08 -15.36 -12.14
C LEU A 245 -5.47 -16.49 -11.19
N LEU A 246 -4.48 -17.24 -10.67
CA LEU A 246 -4.70 -18.33 -9.72
C LEU A 246 -5.03 -17.84 -8.30
N SER A 247 -4.42 -16.74 -7.87
CA SER A 247 -4.64 -16.18 -6.53
C SER A 247 -5.96 -15.43 -6.42
N GLY A 248 -6.44 -14.82 -7.51
CA GLY A 248 -7.74 -14.14 -7.59
C GLY A 248 -8.91 -15.03 -8.03
N LEU A 249 -8.85 -16.35 -7.80
CA LEU A 249 -9.96 -17.25 -8.12
C LEU A 249 -11.12 -17.06 -7.12
N PRO A 250 -12.39 -16.94 -7.59
CA PRO A 250 -13.54 -16.77 -6.71
C PRO A 250 -13.80 -18.05 -5.88
N GLY A 251 -14.49 -17.88 -4.75
CA GLY A 251 -14.67 -18.92 -3.73
C GLY A 251 -15.24 -20.25 -4.26
N GLY A 252 -14.64 -21.36 -3.81
CA GLY A 252 -14.98 -22.74 -4.12
C GLY A 252 -14.01 -23.71 -3.44
N PRO A 253 -14.28 -25.01 -3.35
CA PRO A 253 -13.47 -25.97 -2.56
C PRO A 253 -12.01 -26.05 -3.02
N SER A 254 -11.75 -25.90 -4.32
CA SER A 254 -10.40 -25.89 -4.88
C SER A 254 -9.67 -24.56 -4.66
N ALA A 255 -10.39 -23.42 -4.66
CA ALA A 255 -9.83 -22.12 -4.29
C ALA A 255 -9.54 -22.07 -2.78
N GLU A 256 -10.37 -22.73 -1.97
CA GLU A 256 -10.12 -22.96 -0.56
C GLU A 256 -8.84 -23.77 -0.35
N LEU A 257 -8.56 -24.79 -1.17
CA LEU A 257 -7.30 -25.54 -1.13
C LEU A 257 -6.07 -24.63 -1.34
N LEU A 258 -6.10 -23.76 -2.37
CA LEU A 258 -5.05 -22.78 -2.61
C LEU A 258 -4.91 -21.78 -1.45
N SER A 259 -6.04 -21.33 -0.90
CA SER A 259 -6.04 -20.42 0.25
C SER A 259 -5.63 -21.11 1.55
N ALA A 260 -5.84 -22.42 1.67
CA ALA A 260 -5.46 -23.25 2.80
C ALA A 260 -3.96 -23.51 2.79
N ASP A 261 -3.32 -23.44 1.63
CA ASP A 261 -1.91 -23.68 1.45
C ASP A 261 -1.03 -22.54 1.99
N THR A 262 -0.05 -22.91 2.81
CA THR A 262 0.96 -21.99 3.34
C THR A 262 2.19 -21.90 2.44
N GLN A 263 2.45 -22.92 1.62
CA GLN A 263 3.65 -23.01 0.79
C GLN A 263 3.69 -21.94 -0.30
N LEU A 264 2.55 -21.62 -0.93
CA LEU A 264 2.48 -20.52 -1.91
C LEU A 264 2.85 -19.18 -1.26
N ALA A 265 2.29 -18.90 -0.08
CA ALA A 265 2.57 -17.67 0.66
C ALA A 265 4.06 -17.58 1.07
N GLU A 266 4.65 -18.68 1.51
CA GLU A 266 6.08 -18.78 1.85
C GLU A 266 6.97 -18.54 0.62
N LEU A 267 6.65 -19.13 -0.54
CA LEU A 267 7.40 -18.94 -1.78
C LEU A 267 7.33 -17.49 -2.28
N LEU A 268 6.15 -16.85 -2.20
CA LEU A 268 5.94 -15.46 -2.60
C LEU A 268 6.74 -14.49 -1.71
N ALA A 269 6.68 -14.67 -0.40
CA ALA A 269 7.43 -13.87 0.57
C ALA A 269 8.93 -14.14 0.50
N GLY A 270 9.34 -15.40 0.33
CA GLY A 270 10.74 -15.79 0.15
C GLY A 270 11.36 -15.16 -1.09
N ARG A 271 10.61 -15.02 -2.18
CA ARG A 271 11.09 -14.33 -3.38
C ARG A 271 11.36 -12.84 -3.13
N LEU A 272 10.55 -12.16 -2.32
CA LEU A 272 10.82 -10.78 -1.91
C LEU A 272 12.12 -10.69 -1.10
N GLN A 273 12.33 -11.64 -0.18
CA GLN A 273 13.53 -11.74 0.62
C GLN A 273 14.79 -11.96 -0.24
N GLU A 274 14.72 -12.83 -1.24
CA GLU A 274 15.80 -13.05 -2.22
C GLU A 274 16.16 -11.76 -2.95
N LEU A 275 15.15 -11.01 -3.44
CA LEU A 275 15.37 -9.75 -4.15
C LEU A 275 15.96 -8.67 -3.24
N HIS A 276 15.51 -8.60 -1.99
CA HIS A 276 16.08 -7.69 -1.00
C HIS A 276 17.54 -8.02 -0.68
N ALA A 277 17.90 -9.30 -0.63
CA ALA A 277 19.28 -9.73 -0.36
C ALA A 277 20.26 -9.36 -1.48
N LEU A 278 19.77 -9.04 -2.69
CA LEU A 278 20.59 -8.52 -3.79
C LEU A 278 20.87 -7.02 -3.64
N LEU A 279 20.12 -6.30 -2.81
CA LEU A 279 20.31 -4.86 -2.63
C LEU A 279 21.61 -4.59 -1.84
N PRO A 280 22.49 -3.70 -2.32
CA PRO A 280 23.73 -3.40 -1.63
C PRO A 280 23.45 -2.47 -0.45
N ALA A 281 23.23 -3.05 0.74
CA ALA A 281 22.83 -2.32 1.96
C ALA A 281 23.73 -1.11 2.30
N ASP A 282 25.01 -1.15 1.92
CA ASP A 282 26.00 -0.12 2.24
C ASP A 282 26.14 0.99 1.19
N THR A 283 25.55 0.84 -0.01
CA THR A 283 25.68 1.80 -1.12
C THR A 283 24.35 2.26 -1.70
N LEU A 284 23.24 2.00 -1.00
CA LEU A 284 21.92 2.48 -1.41
C LEU A 284 21.86 4.00 -1.32
N ASP A 285 21.49 4.65 -2.42
CA ASP A 285 21.25 6.09 -2.44
C ASP A 285 19.91 6.40 -1.76
N ALA A 286 19.97 6.87 -0.52
CA ALA A 286 18.80 7.24 0.26
C ALA A 286 18.01 8.39 -0.38
N ALA A 287 18.67 9.33 -1.07
CA ALA A 287 17.98 10.45 -1.72
C ALA A 287 17.14 9.96 -2.91
N ALA A 288 17.69 9.04 -3.72
CA ALA A 288 16.94 8.41 -4.81
C ALA A 288 15.73 7.60 -4.30
N LEU A 289 15.84 6.95 -3.13
CA LEU A 289 14.76 6.18 -2.51
C LEU A 289 13.61 7.05 -1.98
N GLN A 290 13.93 8.22 -1.43
CA GLN A 290 12.93 9.17 -0.92
C GLN A 290 11.91 9.53 -2.01
N SER A 291 12.39 9.84 -3.23
CA SER A 291 11.55 10.18 -4.37
C SER A 291 11.29 9.01 -5.34
N TRP A 292 11.50 7.76 -4.91
CA TRP A 292 11.38 6.61 -5.82
C TRP A 292 9.97 6.49 -6.41
N PRO A 293 9.77 6.50 -7.74
CA PRO A 293 8.43 6.49 -8.33
C PRO A 293 7.72 5.15 -8.13
N HIS A 294 6.40 5.12 -8.34
CA HIS A 294 5.67 3.86 -8.44
C HIS A 294 6.23 3.02 -9.60
N THR A 295 6.57 1.76 -9.33
CA THR A 295 7.10 0.81 -10.31
C THR A 295 6.09 -0.29 -10.57
N PRO A 296 5.23 -0.15 -11.59
CA PRO A 296 4.16 -1.12 -11.82
C PRO A 296 4.76 -2.49 -12.12
N TRP A 297 4.21 -3.52 -11.49
CA TRP A 297 4.68 -4.90 -11.62
C TRP A 297 4.63 -5.44 -13.05
N SER A 298 3.79 -4.81 -13.89
CA SER A 298 3.57 -5.10 -15.30
C SER A 298 4.42 -4.24 -16.26
N ALA A 299 5.33 -3.42 -15.74
CA ALA A 299 6.19 -2.57 -16.57
C ALA A 299 7.02 -3.40 -17.57
N ASP A 300 7.19 -2.86 -18.77
CA ASP A 300 8.06 -3.45 -19.79
C ASP A 300 9.53 -3.16 -19.45
N ASP A 301 10.26 -4.18 -18.99
CA ASP A 301 11.69 -4.13 -18.69
C ASP A 301 12.47 -4.09 -20.01
N LYS A 302 12.45 -2.95 -20.70
CA LYS A 302 13.25 -2.73 -21.92
C LYS A 302 14.74 -2.54 -21.63
N SER A 303 15.10 -2.26 -20.38
CA SER A 303 16.49 -2.23 -19.94
C SER A 303 16.94 -3.66 -19.65
N GLU A 304 17.90 -4.16 -20.42
CA GLU A 304 18.51 -5.49 -20.19
C GLU A 304 19.31 -5.55 -18.88
N CYS A 305 19.59 -4.39 -18.27
CA CYS A 305 20.08 -4.27 -16.90
C CYS A 305 18.90 -3.85 -16.02
N ALA A 306 18.17 -4.82 -15.47
CA ALA A 306 17.20 -4.54 -14.42
C ALA A 306 17.99 -4.24 -13.15
N ASP A 307 18.03 -2.96 -12.76
CA ASP A 307 18.46 -2.53 -11.43
C ASP A 307 17.79 -3.42 -10.37
N ASP A 308 18.57 -4.05 -9.48
CA ASP A 308 18.06 -4.94 -8.43
C ASP A 308 16.99 -4.22 -7.58
N LEU A 309 17.14 -2.90 -7.41
CA LEU A 309 16.17 -2.07 -6.71
C LEU A 309 14.83 -2.00 -7.42
N ARG A 310 14.85 -1.82 -8.75
CA ARG A 310 13.64 -1.86 -9.58
C ARG A 310 12.98 -3.24 -9.53
N SER A 311 13.78 -4.30 -9.56
CA SER A 311 13.28 -5.68 -9.45
C SER A 311 12.58 -5.93 -8.11
N PHE A 312 13.15 -5.42 -7.00
CA PHE A 312 12.55 -5.47 -5.68
C PHE A 312 11.18 -4.74 -5.65
N PHE A 313 11.12 -3.47 -6.07
CA PHE A 313 9.86 -2.71 -6.01
C PHE A 313 8.80 -3.20 -6.99
N MET A 314 9.17 -3.73 -8.16
CA MET A 314 8.21 -4.40 -9.06
C MET A 314 7.62 -5.67 -8.43
N TRP A 315 8.39 -6.41 -7.63
CA TRP A 315 7.87 -7.57 -6.92
C TRP A 315 7.03 -7.17 -5.70
N LEU A 316 7.40 -6.10 -5.01
CA LEU A 316 6.59 -5.53 -3.93
C LEU A 316 5.21 -5.09 -4.46
N ASP A 317 5.16 -4.35 -5.57
CA ASP A 317 3.92 -3.93 -6.23
C ASP A 317 3.08 -5.14 -6.70
N PHE A 318 3.74 -6.21 -7.18
CA PHE A 318 3.06 -7.46 -7.50
C PHE A 318 2.39 -8.10 -6.27
N LEU A 319 3.08 -8.15 -5.13
CA LEU A 319 2.52 -8.69 -3.88
C LEU A 319 1.38 -7.80 -3.36
N ASP A 320 1.50 -6.48 -3.48
CA ASP A 320 0.47 -5.51 -3.11
C ASP A 320 -0.80 -5.69 -3.96
N GLN A 321 -0.65 -5.84 -5.28
CA GLN A 321 -1.77 -6.14 -6.17
C GLN A 321 -2.38 -7.52 -5.87
N LEU A 322 -1.55 -8.55 -5.69
CA LEU A 322 -1.99 -9.92 -5.42
C LEU A 322 -2.80 -10.00 -4.12
N THR A 323 -2.33 -9.35 -3.05
CA THR A 323 -3.04 -9.34 -1.76
C THR A 323 -4.30 -8.50 -1.78
N SER A 324 -4.42 -7.54 -2.71
CA SER A 324 -5.63 -6.74 -2.91
C SER A 324 -6.71 -7.48 -3.70
N GLU A 325 -6.34 -8.35 -4.66
CA GLU A 325 -7.29 -9.12 -5.47
C GLU A 325 -7.62 -10.52 -4.92
N ALA A 326 -6.75 -11.09 -4.08
CA ALA A 326 -6.92 -12.44 -3.56
C ALA A 326 -8.04 -12.54 -2.49
N PRO A 327 -8.64 -13.74 -2.30
CA PRO A 327 -9.50 -14.00 -1.17
C PRO A 327 -8.81 -13.68 0.16
N GLN A 328 -9.56 -13.12 1.12
CA GLN A 328 -9.02 -12.63 2.39
C GLN A 328 -8.13 -13.65 3.13
N VAL A 329 -8.47 -14.94 3.06
CA VAL A 329 -7.69 -16.02 3.69
C VAL A 329 -6.28 -16.12 3.12
N LEU A 330 -6.15 -16.06 1.78
CA LEU A 330 -4.84 -16.09 1.11
C LEU A 330 -4.09 -14.77 1.34
N ALA A 331 -4.77 -13.62 1.20
CA ALA A 331 -4.17 -12.31 1.42
C ALA A 331 -3.54 -12.18 2.81
N VAL A 332 -4.27 -12.57 3.87
CA VAL A 332 -3.76 -12.57 5.25
C VAL A 332 -2.58 -13.53 5.44
N LYS A 333 -2.58 -14.69 4.76
CA LYS A 333 -1.46 -15.63 4.84
C LYS A 333 -0.21 -15.12 4.15
N VAL A 334 -0.33 -14.58 2.94
CA VAL A 334 0.76 -13.92 2.22
C VAL A 334 1.31 -12.78 3.06
N ALA A 335 0.46 -11.95 3.64
CA ALA A 335 0.86 -10.86 4.51
C ALA A 335 1.62 -11.34 5.77
N ARG A 336 1.16 -12.41 6.43
CA ARG A 336 1.89 -13.00 7.58
C ARG A 336 3.25 -13.58 7.17
N CYS A 337 3.35 -14.16 5.99
CA CYS A 337 4.62 -14.67 5.47
C CYS A 337 5.55 -13.50 5.11
N PHE A 338 5.04 -12.44 4.49
CA PHE A 338 5.76 -11.18 4.25
C PHE A 338 6.33 -10.60 5.56
N HIS A 339 5.52 -10.56 6.63
CA HIS A 339 5.97 -10.13 7.95
C HIS A 339 7.12 -10.99 8.50
N ARG A 340 6.96 -12.31 8.49
CA ARG A 340 7.95 -13.23 9.07
C ARG A 340 9.23 -13.32 8.23
N ALA A 341 9.10 -13.45 6.92
CA ALA A 341 10.20 -13.76 6.01
C ALA A 341 10.94 -12.52 5.50
N TRP A 342 10.37 -11.32 5.57
CA TRP A 342 11.07 -10.10 5.18
C TRP A 342 11.18 -9.09 6.32
N LEU A 343 10.05 -8.65 6.91
CA LEU A 343 10.09 -7.59 7.94
C LEU A 343 10.93 -8.01 9.16
N LEU A 344 10.68 -9.20 9.73
CA LEU A 344 11.39 -9.68 10.93
C LEU A 344 12.77 -10.27 10.65
N SER A 345 12.93 -11.07 9.60
CA SER A 345 14.18 -11.82 9.35
C SER A 345 15.23 -11.00 8.60
N SER A 346 14.84 -10.01 7.79
CA SER A 346 15.76 -9.26 6.93
C SER A 346 15.80 -7.78 7.26
N LEU A 347 14.65 -7.10 7.33
CA LEU A 347 14.61 -5.66 7.54
C LEU A 347 14.91 -5.28 8.99
N HIS A 348 14.30 -5.96 9.97
CA HIS A 348 14.48 -5.65 11.39
C HIS A 348 15.95 -5.65 11.86
N PRO A 349 16.78 -6.67 11.56
CA PRO A 349 18.19 -6.66 11.94
C PRO A 349 18.97 -5.46 11.35
N GLN A 350 18.60 -5.00 10.15
CA GLN A 350 19.22 -3.83 9.52
C GLN A 350 18.76 -2.53 10.17
N LEU A 351 17.47 -2.43 10.53
CA LEU A 351 16.93 -1.26 11.20
C LEU A 351 17.50 -1.09 12.60
N ILE A 352 17.83 -2.15 13.35
CA ILE A 352 18.46 -2.03 14.68
C ILE A 352 19.99 -2.04 14.63
N HIS A 353 20.58 -2.03 13.44
CA HIS A 353 22.03 -2.05 13.26
C HIS A 353 22.69 -0.76 13.76
N THR A 354 23.98 -0.82 14.05
CA THR A 354 24.77 0.34 14.54
C THR A 354 25.46 1.12 13.42
N CYS A 355 25.68 0.49 12.26
CA CYS A 355 26.26 1.16 11.09
C CYS A 355 25.29 2.18 10.49
N GLU A 356 25.71 3.45 10.41
CA GLU A 356 24.91 4.56 9.90
C GLU A 356 24.42 4.32 8.46
N GLN A 357 25.26 3.76 7.58
CA GLN A 357 24.90 3.50 6.19
C GLN A 357 23.80 2.44 6.07
N VAL A 358 23.92 1.34 6.81
CA VAL A 358 22.91 0.28 6.86
C VAL A 358 21.59 0.82 7.42
N VAL A 359 21.65 1.63 8.49
CA VAL A 359 20.48 2.26 9.09
C VAL A 359 19.81 3.23 8.10
N LEU A 360 20.60 4.07 7.42
CA LEU A 360 20.09 5.02 6.45
C LEU A 360 19.41 4.29 5.27
N GLY A 361 20.09 3.33 4.66
CA GLY A 361 19.57 2.54 3.54
C GLY A 361 18.32 1.75 3.90
N SER A 362 18.32 1.03 5.03
CA SER A 362 17.15 0.26 5.47
C SER A 362 15.97 1.14 5.87
N THR A 363 16.21 2.31 6.48
CA THR A 363 15.14 3.28 6.79
C THR A 363 14.57 3.91 5.52
N ALA A 364 15.42 4.18 4.52
CA ALA A 364 14.98 4.70 3.22
C ALA A 364 14.16 3.67 2.43
N VAL A 365 14.58 2.39 2.44
CA VAL A 365 13.78 1.29 1.86
C VAL A 365 12.44 1.17 2.59
N LEU A 366 12.43 1.17 3.92
CA LEU A 366 11.20 1.15 4.71
C LEU A 366 10.28 2.34 4.36
N CYS A 367 10.83 3.55 4.26
CA CYS A 367 10.08 4.76 3.88
C CYS A 367 9.43 4.59 2.50
N ALA A 368 10.18 4.12 1.51
CA ALA A 368 9.65 3.86 0.17
C ALA A 368 8.58 2.75 0.17
N VAL A 369 8.78 1.67 0.93
CA VAL A 369 7.80 0.58 1.08
C VAL A 369 6.52 1.08 1.73
N VAL A 370 6.62 1.86 2.82
CA VAL A 370 5.45 2.51 3.43
C VAL A 370 4.74 3.32 2.35
N ARG A 371 5.41 4.27 1.70
CA ARG A 371 4.80 5.12 0.67
C ARG A 371 4.06 4.34 -0.41
N LEU A 372 4.67 3.27 -0.94
CA LEU A 372 4.15 2.54 -2.09
C LEU A 372 3.05 1.50 -1.79
N LEU A 373 2.99 0.94 -0.58
CA LEU A 373 1.99 -0.09 -0.26
C LEU A 373 0.58 0.50 -0.12
N THR A 374 -0.41 -0.20 -0.72
CA THR A 374 -1.82 0.19 -0.73
C THR A 374 -2.77 -0.89 -0.20
N SER A 375 -2.37 -2.17 -0.22
CA SER A 375 -3.17 -3.28 0.30
C SER A 375 -3.33 -3.19 1.81
N SER A 376 -4.58 -3.31 2.30
CA SER A 376 -4.88 -3.32 3.73
C SER A 376 -4.19 -4.47 4.47
N SER A 377 -4.14 -5.67 3.86
CA SER A 377 -3.55 -6.85 4.51
C SER A 377 -2.04 -6.69 4.74
N LEU A 378 -1.30 -6.11 3.80
CA LEU A 378 0.13 -5.84 3.95
C LEU A 378 0.38 -4.65 4.88
N LEU A 379 -0.45 -3.60 4.77
CA LEU A 379 -0.36 -2.42 5.64
C LEU A 379 -0.57 -2.81 7.11
N ASP A 380 -1.56 -3.65 7.43
CA ASP A 380 -1.82 -4.14 8.79
C ASP A 380 -0.59 -4.85 9.37
N GLN A 381 0.10 -5.67 8.56
CA GLN A 381 1.32 -6.35 8.99
C GLN A 381 2.50 -5.39 9.13
N LEU A 382 2.62 -4.38 8.27
CA LEU A 382 3.65 -3.35 8.38
C LEU A 382 3.45 -2.50 9.65
N VAL A 383 2.23 -2.07 9.94
CA VAL A 383 1.91 -1.31 11.15
C VAL A 383 2.10 -2.18 12.39
N HIS A 384 1.68 -3.44 12.36
CA HIS A 384 1.96 -4.39 13.43
C HIS A 384 3.47 -4.53 13.68
N PHE A 385 4.27 -4.68 12.63
CA PHE A 385 5.72 -4.75 12.73
C PHE A 385 6.30 -3.51 13.41
N LEU A 386 5.93 -2.32 12.97
CA LEU A 386 6.45 -1.07 13.50
C LEU A 386 6.05 -0.84 14.96
N LEU A 387 4.77 -1.04 15.30
CA LEU A 387 4.21 -0.69 16.61
C LEU A 387 4.38 -1.80 17.66
N LYS A 388 4.42 -3.07 17.26
CA LYS A 388 4.42 -4.22 18.18
C LYS A 388 5.75 -4.95 18.27
N THR A 389 6.76 -4.59 17.47
CA THR A 389 8.12 -5.16 17.58
C THR A 389 9.00 -4.24 18.42
N PRO A 390 9.18 -4.48 19.73
CA PRO A 390 10.09 -3.68 20.54
C PRO A 390 11.56 -3.98 20.17
N PRO A 391 12.47 -2.99 20.18
CA PRO A 391 12.28 -1.56 20.51
C PRO A 391 12.11 -0.65 19.28
N LEU A 392 11.48 -1.12 18.19
CA LEU A 392 11.61 -0.51 16.87
C LEU A 392 11.05 0.92 16.78
N MET A 393 9.78 1.15 17.09
CA MET A 393 9.18 2.50 16.95
C MET A 393 9.91 3.56 17.80
N PRO A 394 10.20 3.35 19.10
CA PRO A 394 10.98 4.30 19.88
C PRO A 394 12.34 4.64 19.27
N LEU A 395 13.03 3.63 18.71
CA LEU A 395 14.32 3.82 18.06
C LEU A 395 14.22 4.67 16.78
N LEU A 396 13.19 4.42 15.95
CA LEU A 396 12.94 5.20 14.74
C LEU A 396 12.59 6.65 15.06
N LEU A 397 11.79 6.87 16.10
CA LEU A 397 11.45 8.22 16.58
C LEU A 397 12.67 8.94 17.15
N GLN A 398 13.54 8.26 17.90
CA GLN A 398 14.80 8.83 18.38
C GLN A 398 15.71 9.27 17.23
N ARG A 399 15.73 8.53 16.12
CA ARG A 399 16.51 8.87 14.92
C ARG A 399 16.00 10.10 14.17
N CYS A 400 14.77 10.52 14.42
CA CYS A 400 14.30 11.82 13.96
C CYS A 400 15.11 12.97 14.59
N ASP A 401 15.88 12.76 15.67
CA ASP A 401 16.87 13.70 16.21
C ASP A 401 18.33 13.22 16.11
N HIS A 402 18.67 12.46 15.06
CA HIS A 402 20.02 11.93 14.87
C HIS A 402 21.03 13.04 14.49
N ILE A 403 22.32 12.83 14.84
CA ILE A 403 23.42 13.74 14.50
C ILE A 403 23.69 13.82 12.99
N SER A 404 23.40 12.73 12.26
CA SER A 404 23.42 12.70 10.80
C SER A 404 22.11 13.25 10.26
N ASP A 405 22.18 14.37 9.55
CA ASP A 405 21.05 15.03 8.91
C ASP A 405 20.31 14.10 7.93
N GLN A 406 21.02 13.21 7.23
CA GLN A 406 20.41 12.25 6.29
C GLN A 406 19.54 11.22 7.01
N ILE A 407 20.00 10.69 8.15
CA ILE A 407 19.24 9.73 8.96
C ILE A 407 18.03 10.44 9.57
N SER A 408 18.23 11.67 10.07
CA SER A 408 17.14 12.48 10.61
C SER A 408 16.07 12.78 9.56
N MET A 409 16.48 13.26 8.38
CA MET A 409 15.60 13.56 7.26
C MET A 409 14.79 12.32 6.86
N THR A 410 15.47 11.19 6.61
CA THR A 410 14.82 9.95 6.19
C THR A 410 13.84 9.42 7.25
N SER A 411 14.16 9.59 8.54
CA SER A 411 13.28 9.18 9.64
C SER A 411 12.04 10.10 9.74
N LEU A 412 12.19 11.41 9.53
CA LEU A 412 11.06 12.34 9.48
C LEU A 412 10.17 12.11 8.26
N CYS A 413 10.74 11.81 7.09
CA CYS A 413 9.98 11.41 5.90
C CYS A 413 9.19 10.13 6.17
N LEU A 414 9.79 9.13 6.84
CA LEU A 414 9.08 7.91 7.24
C LEU A 414 7.87 8.21 8.13
N VAL A 415 8.01 9.11 9.11
CA VAL A 415 6.89 9.53 9.96
C VAL A 415 5.80 10.21 9.12
N GLU A 416 6.16 11.12 8.22
CA GLU A 416 5.20 11.74 7.33
C GLU A 416 4.44 10.68 6.50
N GLU A 417 5.16 9.77 5.84
CA GLU A 417 4.58 8.69 5.03
C GLU A 417 3.64 7.79 5.82
N LEU A 418 3.97 7.47 7.09
CA LEU A 418 3.08 6.73 7.98
C LEU A 418 1.79 7.51 8.27
N LEU A 419 1.89 8.81 8.50
CA LEU A 419 0.72 9.67 8.72
C LEU A 419 -0.15 9.85 7.47
N GLN A 420 0.28 9.39 6.28
CA GLN A 420 -0.55 9.39 5.07
C GLN A 420 -1.32 8.07 4.86
N LYS A 421 -1.16 7.08 5.74
CA LYS A 421 -1.80 5.78 5.60
C LYS A 421 -3.18 5.74 6.25
N PRO A 422 -4.16 5.04 5.65
CA PRO A 422 -5.53 4.92 6.17
C PRO A 422 -5.59 3.92 7.35
N HIS A 423 -4.70 4.04 8.34
CA HIS A 423 -4.60 3.14 9.49
C HIS A 423 -4.54 3.91 10.82
N ARG A 424 -5.66 3.92 11.54
CA ARG A 424 -5.87 4.67 12.80
C ARG A 424 -4.80 4.42 13.87
N ASP A 425 -4.36 3.16 14.05
CA ASP A 425 -3.39 2.80 15.10
C ASP A 425 -2.07 3.58 15.00
N ILE A 426 -1.71 4.09 13.82
CA ILE A 426 -0.52 4.92 13.62
C ILE A 426 -0.66 6.20 14.45
N LEU A 427 -1.76 6.94 14.29
CA LEU A 427 -1.97 8.19 15.01
C LEU A 427 -2.21 7.95 16.51
N ASP A 428 -2.90 6.86 16.85
CA ASP A 428 -3.14 6.46 18.23
C ASP A 428 -1.81 6.16 18.97
N ALA A 429 -0.93 5.37 18.36
CA ALA A 429 0.33 4.99 18.98
C ALA A 429 1.41 6.08 18.95
N LEU A 430 1.43 6.93 17.92
CA LEU A 430 2.43 8.00 17.79
C LEU A 430 2.09 9.24 18.61
N VAL A 431 0.81 9.56 18.77
CA VAL A 431 0.37 10.84 19.37
C VAL A 431 -0.80 10.68 20.34
N LEU A 432 -1.95 10.15 19.90
CA LEU A 432 -3.19 10.33 20.67
C LEU A 432 -3.16 9.64 22.03
N SER A 433 -2.54 8.46 22.15
CA SER A 433 -2.40 7.75 23.43
C SER A 433 -1.67 8.55 24.51
N PHE A 434 -0.77 9.46 24.14
CA PHE A 434 -0.06 10.35 25.07
C PHE A 434 -0.85 11.59 25.46
N LEU A 435 -1.80 12.01 24.62
CA LEU A 435 -2.64 13.19 24.87
C LEU A 435 -3.99 12.86 25.54
N GLN A 436 -4.38 11.58 25.55
CA GLN A 436 -5.68 11.12 26.06
C GLN A 436 -5.99 11.56 27.49
N SER A 437 -4.98 11.62 28.38
CA SER A 437 -5.16 12.00 29.78
C SER A 437 -5.39 13.50 29.97
N ARG A 438 -5.01 14.33 28.99
CA ARG A 438 -4.97 15.81 29.09
C ARG A 438 -4.23 16.32 30.34
N SER A 439 -3.23 15.57 30.82
CA SER A 439 -2.39 15.95 31.98
C SER A 439 -1.50 17.18 31.73
N TYR A 440 -1.47 17.67 30.48
CA TYR A 440 -0.84 18.95 30.13
C TYR A 440 -1.63 20.17 30.59
N LEU A 441 -2.87 20.00 31.08
CA LEU A 441 -3.67 21.10 31.60
C LEU A 441 -3.30 21.40 33.05
N SER A 442 -3.19 22.69 33.38
CA SER A 442 -3.14 23.13 34.77
C SER A 442 -4.46 22.78 35.44
N ALA A 443 -4.44 22.12 36.59
CA ALA A 443 -5.64 21.89 37.37
C ALA A 443 -6.24 23.25 37.70
N GLY A 444 -7.46 23.50 37.21
CA GLY A 444 -8.17 24.75 37.46
C GLY A 444 -8.22 25.01 38.95
N GLN A 445 -7.63 26.13 39.37
CA GLN A 445 -7.76 26.68 40.71
C GLN A 445 -9.15 27.33 40.84
N GLU A 446 -10.21 26.59 40.53
CA GLU A 446 -11.60 27.00 40.64
C GLU A 446 -12.36 25.91 41.43
N ASP A 447 -12.00 25.77 42.71
CA ASP A 447 -12.86 25.33 43.82
C ASP A 447 -12.07 25.29 45.15
N ARG A 448 -11.53 26.44 45.55
CA ARG A 448 -11.26 26.71 46.98
C ARG A 448 -12.03 27.95 47.42
N ALA A 449 -13.35 27.89 47.27
CA ALA A 449 -14.25 28.63 48.14
C ALA A 449 -14.74 27.68 49.24
N VAL A 450 -14.52 28.09 50.48
CA VAL A 450 -14.99 27.49 51.75
C VAL A 450 -14.19 26.27 52.25
N ASP A 451 -13.13 26.53 53.00
CA ASP A 451 -13.22 26.26 54.44
C ASP A 451 -12.26 27.15 55.21
N GLY A 452 -12.82 27.91 56.16
CA GLY A 452 -12.04 28.72 57.08
C GLY A 452 -11.36 27.83 58.10
N SER A 453 -10.05 28.00 58.27
CA SER A 453 -9.36 27.73 59.53
C SER A 453 -8.10 28.58 59.59
N GLU A 454 -8.10 29.47 60.57
CA GLU A 454 -6.98 30.29 60.99
C GLU A 454 -5.84 29.42 61.53
N SER A 455 -4.64 29.62 60.99
CA SER A 455 -3.32 29.47 61.67
C SER A 455 -2.28 29.75 60.57
N GLY A 456 -1.57 30.88 60.54
CA GLY A 456 -0.65 31.32 61.58
C GLY A 456 0.77 31.00 61.09
N GLU A 457 1.44 32.02 60.56
CA GLU A 457 2.91 32.21 60.49
C GLU A 457 3.77 31.07 59.91
N ASP A 458 4.30 31.27 58.70
CA ASP A 458 5.75 31.47 58.53
C ASP A 458 6.10 31.83 57.09
N SER A 459 6.69 33.02 56.95
CA SER A 459 7.37 33.48 55.76
C SER A 459 8.76 32.83 55.69
N GLN A 460 9.18 32.34 54.53
CA GLN A 460 10.55 32.57 54.02
C GLN A 460 10.74 32.04 52.59
N ASP A 461 11.03 33.02 51.72
CA ASP A 461 11.99 33.02 50.63
C ASP A 461 11.82 32.00 49.49
N LEU A 462 11.56 32.52 48.28
CA LEU A 462 12.41 32.27 47.09
C LEU A 462 12.09 33.32 46.00
N GLU A 463 12.94 34.35 45.99
CA GLU A 463 13.56 35.05 44.84
C GLU A 463 12.71 35.68 43.74
N ASP A 464 12.88 37.01 43.65
CA ASP A 464 12.33 37.96 42.71
C ASP A 464 12.71 37.68 41.23
N ASP A 465 11.70 37.66 40.36
CA ASP A 465 11.85 37.80 38.90
C ASP A 465 11.94 39.29 38.52
N PRO A 466 13.04 39.78 37.91
CA PRO A 466 13.28 41.20 37.72
C PRO A 466 12.62 41.81 36.47
N PHE A 467 11.61 41.19 35.85
CA PHE A 467 11.07 41.68 34.57
C PHE A 467 9.66 42.30 34.58
N PHE A 468 8.98 42.34 35.72
CA PHE A 468 7.66 43.00 35.82
C PHE A 468 7.58 43.88 37.06
N SER A 469 8.03 45.12 36.95
CA SER A 469 7.66 46.18 37.88
C SER A 469 7.24 47.42 37.11
N ASP A 470 6.04 47.86 37.48
CA ASP A 470 5.43 49.18 37.29
C ASP A 470 4.98 49.61 35.89
N THR A 471 3.64 49.73 35.79
CA THR A 471 2.83 50.88 35.34
C THR A 471 1.59 50.30 34.63
N LEU A 472 0.38 50.29 35.19
CA LEU A 472 -0.48 51.43 35.53
C LEU A 472 -1.62 50.93 36.43
N SER A 473 -1.84 51.51 37.60
CA SER A 473 -3.08 51.39 38.36
C SER A 473 -3.36 52.74 39.01
N ASP A 474 -4.32 53.48 38.45
CA ASP A 474 -4.87 54.68 39.06
C ASP A 474 -6.29 54.34 39.56
N PRO A 475 -6.57 54.39 40.88
CA PRO A 475 -7.76 53.76 41.44
C PRO A 475 -8.79 54.80 41.87
N GLN A 476 -9.71 55.26 41.02
CA GLN A 476 -10.93 55.97 41.50
C GLN A 476 -12.15 55.78 40.59
N LEU A 477 -13.20 55.16 41.17
CA LEU A 477 -14.66 55.36 41.01
C LEU A 477 -15.42 54.02 41.01
N LEU A 478 -15.72 53.51 42.21
CA LEU A 478 -16.74 52.49 42.45
C LEU A 478 -18.13 53.15 42.59
N PRO A 479 -19.18 52.67 41.92
CA PRO A 479 -20.57 52.94 42.30
C PRO A 479 -21.13 51.84 43.25
N PRO A 480 -22.21 52.13 44.02
CA PRO A 480 -22.70 51.29 45.11
C PRO A 480 -23.60 50.13 44.62
N PRO A 481 -23.88 49.11 45.48
CA PRO A 481 -24.67 47.95 45.11
C PRO A 481 -26.17 48.20 45.22
N LEU A 482 -26.96 47.59 44.33
CA LEU A 482 -28.42 47.48 44.44
C LEU A 482 -28.86 46.03 44.17
N PRO A 483 -30.05 45.61 44.67
CA PRO A 483 -30.25 44.32 45.29
C PRO A 483 -30.83 43.23 44.38
N ASP A 484 -30.72 42.00 44.91
CA ASP A 484 -31.29 40.72 44.49
C ASP A 484 -32.57 40.78 43.67
N SER A 485 -32.56 40.10 42.51
CA SER A 485 -33.76 39.53 41.88
C SER A 485 -33.35 38.39 40.96
N CYS A 486 -33.58 37.16 41.43
CA CYS A 486 -33.43 35.91 40.70
C CYS A 486 -34.44 35.81 39.55
N SER A 487 -33.96 35.55 38.33
CA SER A 487 -34.49 34.53 37.40
C SER A 487 -33.85 34.70 36.01
N ALA A 488 -32.85 33.88 35.68
CA ALA A 488 -32.31 33.74 34.32
C ALA A 488 -32.17 32.24 33.97
N PRO A 489 -32.36 31.85 32.70
CA PRO A 489 -32.47 30.45 32.24
C PRO A 489 -31.07 29.77 32.22
N PRO A 490 -30.96 28.44 31.94
CA PRO A 490 -29.78 27.66 32.33
C PRO A 490 -28.52 28.11 31.57
N PRO A 491 -27.33 27.92 32.16
CA PRO A 491 -26.09 28.42 31.58
C PRO A 491 -25.80 27.72 30.24
N SER A 492 -25.46 28.54 29.24
CA SER A 492 -24.77 28.13 28.02
C SER A 492 -23.45 27.43 28.36
N PRO A 493 -22.94 26.54 27.48
CA PRO A 493 -21.67 25.84 27.69
C PRO A 493 -20.52 26.85 27.86
N PRO A 494 -19.43 26.49 28.57
CA PRO A 494 -18.38 27.42 28.93
C PRO A 494 -17.73 28.00 27.66
N ALA A 495 -17.72 29.33 27.58
CA ALA A 495 -16.99 30.08 26.58
C ALA A 495 -15.49 29.97 26.91
N GLY A 496 -14.75 29.19 26.11
CA GLY A 496 -13.31 28.99 26.30
C GLY A 496 -12.49 28.79 25.02
N LEU A 497 -13.12 28.77 23.85
CA LEU A 497 -12.40 28.86 22.58
C LEU A 497 -12.39 30.34 22.17
N GLY A 498 -11.21 30.93 22.03
CA GLY A 498 -11.08 32.21 21.32
C GLY A 498 -11.78 32.11 19.97
N SER A 499 -12.33 33.22 19.46
CA SER A 499 -12.98 33.21 18.14
C SER A 499 -12.02 32.62 17.11
N THR A 500 -12.55 32.02 16.04
CA THR A 500 -11.71 31.52 14.94
C THR A 500 -10.74 32.59 14.44
N ALA A 501 -11.19 33.84 14.43
CA ALA A 501 -10.35 34.99 14.11
C ALA A 501 -9.18 35.18 15.11
N ASP A 502 -9.40 34.96 16.40
CA ASP A 502 -8.38 35.15 17.44
C ASP A 502 -7.28 34.09 17.35
N ILE A 503 -7.64 32.83 17.08
CA ILE A 503 -6.68 31.74 16.87
C ILE A 503 -5.83 32.02 15.62
N VAL A 504 -6.46 32.34 14.50
CA VAL A 504 -5.78 32.67 13.24
C VAL A 504 -4.85 33.87 13.43
N ASN A 505 -5.33 34.93 14.05
CA ASN A 505 -4.54 36.13 14.33
C ASN A 505 -3.37 35.83 15.27
N SER A 506 -3.55 34.95 16.26
CA SER A 506 -2.47 34.58 17.18
C SER A 506 -1.27 34.02 16.43
N PHE A 507 -1.46 33.11 15.47
CA PHE A 507 -0.37 32.58 14.64
C PHE A 507 0.21 33.61 13.67
N LEU A 508 -0.62 34.43 13.02
CA LEU A 508 -0.14 35.47 12.09
C LEU A 508 0.64 36.59 12.79
N CYS A 509 0.30 36.87 14.06
CA CYS A 509 0.97 37.87 14.89
C CYS A 509 2.24 37.36 15.56
N LEU A 510 2.49 36.03 15.61
CA LEU A 510 3.75 35.49 16.12
C LEU A 510 4.97 36.01 15.33
N VAL A 511 4.83 36.18 14.02
CA VAL A 511 5.91 36.63 13.14
C VAL A 511 6.03 38.16 13.20
N PRO A 512 7.14 38.71 13.74
CA PRO A 512 7.38 40.16 13.83
C PRO A 512 7.46 40.81 12.44
N VAL A 513 7.02 42.05 12.32
CA VAL A 513 6.98 42.78 11.03
C VAL A 513 8.36 42.89 10.38
N GLN A 514 9.43 42.97 11.18
CA GLN A 514 10.81 43.14 10.73
C GLN A 514 11.35 41.95 9.93
N VAL A 515 10.81 40.75 10.14
CA VAL A 515 11.24 39.51 9.47
C VAL A 515 10.27 39.07 8.37
N ARG A 516 9.11 39.73 8.26
CA ARG A 516 8.14 39.46 7.19
C ARG A 516 8.74 39.86 5.86
N SER A 517 9.04 38.87 5.04
CA SER A 517 9.74 39.08 3.78
C SER A 517 8.92 38.59 2.58
N SER A 518 7.86 37.80 2.80
CA SER A 518 7.01 37.27 1.73
C SER A 518 6.22 38.36 1.00
N GLN A 519 5.76 39.37 1.73
CA GLN A 519 4.99 40.51 1.21
C GLN A 519 5.78 41.33 0.18
N LEU A 520 7.11 41.21 0.20
CA LEU A 520 8.01 41.95 -0.68
C LEU A 520 8.14 41.30 -2.08
N LEU A 521 7.67 40.07 -2.29
CA LEU A 521 7.84 39.33 -3.55
C LEU A 521 6.70 39.47 -4.57
N GLN A 522 5.58 40.13 -4.27
CA GLN A 522 4.40 40.22 -5.18
C GLN A 522 3.82 38.88 -5.66
N GLU A 523 4.31 37.73 -5.19
CA GLU A 523 3.84 36.41 -5.58
C GLU A 523 2.87 35.84 -4.52
N GLY A 524 1.60 35.67 -4.91
CA GLY A 524 0.59 34.93 -4.14
C GLY A 524 0.06 35.66 -2.89
N GLY A 525 -1.25 35.89 -2.85
CA GLY A 525 -1.92 36.29 -1.61
C GLY A 525 -2.01 35.14 -0.62
N TYR A 526 -2.45 35.41 0.60
CA TYR A 526 -2.70 34.40 1.64
C TYR A 526 -3.71 33.30 1.20
N GLU A 527 -4.45 33.54 0.12
CA GLU A 527 -5.37 32.59 -0.54
C GLU A 527 -4.71 31.27 -0.96
N SER A 528 -3.43 31.27 -1.35
CA SER A 528 -2.72 30.02 -1.70
C SER A 528 -2.60 29.09 -0.50
N TYR A 529 -2.21 29.62 0.66
CA TYR A 529 -2.12 28.83 1.90
C TYR A 529 -3.47 28.28 2.32
N VAL A 530 -4.56 29.03 2.14
CA VAL A 530 -5.92 28.56 2.43
C VAL A 530 -6.32 27.43 1.48
N HIS A 531 -5.96 27.51 0.20
CA HIS A 531 -6.22 26.44 -0.78
C HIS A 531 -5.42 25.17 -0.46
N ASP A 532 -4.14 25.31 -0.13
CA ASP A 532 -3.27 24.19 0.25
C ASP A 532 -3.76 23.54 1.56
N ALA A 533 -4.10 24.34 2.56
CA ALA A 533 -4.70 23.88 3.81
C ALA A 533 -6.03 23.14 3.58
N HIS A 534 -6.90 23.65 2.69
CA HIS A 534 -8.13 22.94 2.31
C HIS A 534 -7.82 21.57 1.70
N THR A 535 -6.81 21.49 0.84
CA THR A 535 -6.37 20.24 0.22
C THR A 535 -5.89 19.24 1.28
N TRP A 536 -4.99 19.65 2.18
CA TRP A 536 -4.46 18.75 3.21
C TRP A 536 -5.49 18.33 4.25
N VAL A 537 -6.35 19.25 4.70
CA VAL A 537 -7.44 18.93 5.63
C VAL A 537 -8.41 17.94 4.98
N THR A 538 -8.78 18.17 3.72
CA THR A 538 -9.65 17.23 2.97
C THR A 538 -9.00 15.86 2.81
N GLN A 539 -7.70 15.78 2.55
CA GLN A 539 -6.96 14.52 2.49
C GLN A 539 -6.99 13.79 3.84
N CYS A 540 -6.69 14.47 4.95
CA CYS A 540 -6.72 13.88 6.29
C CYS A 540 -8.14 13.45 6.70
N GLN A 541 -9.16 14.22 6.32
CA GLN A 541 -10.56 13.83 6.50
C GLN A 541 -10.87 12.56 5.71
N THR A 542 -10.46 12.47 4.44
CA THR A 542 -10.66 11.30 3.58
C THR A 542 -10.01 10.04 4.17
N LEU A 543 -8.77 10.16 4.66
CA LEU A 543 -8.05 9.06 5.32
C LEU A 543 -8.74 8.57 6.60
N SER A 544 -9.39 9.48 7.32
CA SER A 544 -10.02 9.21 8.62
C SER A 544 -11.54 9.09 8.59
N LEU A 545 -12.16 9.00 7.40
CA LEU A 545 -13.62 8.85 7.25
C LEU A 545 -14.19 7.65 8.01
N SER A 546 -13.42 6.55 8.09
CA SER A 546 -13.79 5.33 8.80
C SER A 546 -13.32 5.30 10.26
N TRP A 547 -12.61 6.33 10.71
CA TRP A 547 -12.08 6.38 12.07
C TRP A 547 -13.13 7.08 12.92
N ASP A 548 -13.86 6.33 13.74
CA ASP A 548 -14.93 6.86 14.60
C ASP A 548 -14.37 7.86 15.63
N TRP A 549 -14.23 9.12 15.22
CA TRP A 549 -13.64 10.17 16.04
C TRP A 549 -14.55 10.57 17.19
N PRO A 550 -13.99 10.83 18.38
CA PRO A 550 -14.78 11.37 19.48
C PRO A 550 -15.30 12.77 19.11
N GLN A 551 -16.57 13.03 19.36
CA GLN A 551 -17.20 14.34 19.10
C GLN A 551 -16.84 15.38 20.17
N ALA A 552 -16.36 14.95 21.32
CA ALA A 552 -15.99 15.80 22.45
C ALA A 552 -14.61 15.42 23.00
N LEU A 553 -13.94 16.37 23.65
CA LEU A 553 -12.69 16.14 24.36
C LEU A 553 -12.91 15.18 25.55
N PRO A 554 -11.96 14.27 25.83
CA PRO A 554 -12.02 13.45 27.05
C PRO A 554 -11.91 14.35 28.30
N CYS A 555 -12.46 13.89 29.42
CA CYS A 555 -12.26 14.57 30.70
C CYS A 555 -10.78 14.48 31.12
N PRO A 556 -10.19 15.56 31.66
CA PRO A 556 -8.81 15.52 32.15
C PRO A 556 -8.66 14.55 33.32
N SER A 557 -7.58 13.77 33.33
CA SER A 557 -7.24 12.91 34.45
C SER A 557 -6.84 13.77 35.65
N GLY A 558 -7.53 13.62 36.78
CA GLY A 558 -7.19 14.31 38.04
C GLY A 558 -5.94 13.79 38.76
N GLU A 559 -5.13 12.97 38.11
CA GLU A 559 -3.86 12.49 38.66
C GLU A 559 -2.75 13.49 38.32
N GLU A 560 -2.05 14.00 39.35
CA GLU A 560 -0.85 14.84 39.23
C GLU A 560 0.36 14.01 38.74
N ALA A 561 0.23 13.38 37.58
CA ALA A 561 1.33 12.71 36.90
C ALA A 561 2.10 13.75 36.06
N HIS A 562 3.43 13.65 36.05
CA HIS A 562 4.25 14.42 35.11
C HIS A 562 3.80 14.10 33.68
N PHE A 563 3.33 15.13 32.98
CA PHE A 563 2.91 15.00 31.60
C PHE A 563 4.11 14.71 30.68
N PHE A 564 3.90 13.81 29.73
CA PHE A 564 4.85 13.50 28.67
C PHE A 564 4.10 13.51 27.33
N GLU A 565 4.48 14.40 26.42
CA GLU A 565 3.82 14.58 25.12
C GLU A 565 4.01 13.40 24.16
N GLY A 566 4.80 12.41 24.55
CA GLY A 566 5.16 11.25 23.74
C GLY A 566 6.45 11.46 22.95
N PRO A 567 7.09 10.38 22.47
CA PRO A 567 8.41 10.47 21.83
C PRO A 567 8.40 11.29 20.54
N LEU A 568 7.34 11.19 19.74
CA LEU A 568 7.24 11.93 18.47
C LEU A 568 7.13 13.43 18.71
N LEU A 569 6.11 13.88 19.46
CA LEU A 569 5.92 15.31 19.72
C LEU A 569 7.10 15.92 20.46
N LYS A 570 7.72 15.18 21.39
CA LYS A 570 8.96 15.62 22.05
C LYS A 570 10.06 15.94 21.03
N VAL A 571 10.35 15.01 20.12
CA VAL A 571 11.40 15.20 19.10
C VAL A 571 11.05 16.34 18.14
N LEU A 572 9.79 16.43 17.69
CA LEU A 572 9.35 17.52 16.81
C LEU A 572 9.48 18.89 17.50
N PHE A 573 9.12 19.00 18.78
CA PHE A 573 9.23 20.24 19.54
C PHE A 573 10.68 20.59 19.89
N ASP A 574 11.52 19.61 20.22
CA ASP A 574 12.96 19.80 20.44
C ASP A 574 13.67 20.27 19.17
N ARG A 575 13.24 19.79 18.00
CA ARG A 575 13.75 20.25 16.72
C ARG A 575 13.19 21.62 16.32
N LEU A 576 11.90 21.86 16.50
CA LEU A 576 11.29 23.17 16.24
C LEU A 576 11.96 24.26 17.08
N GLY A 577 12.31 23.93 18.33
CA GLY A 577 13.12 24.78 19.20
C GLY A 577 14.51 25.15 18.67
N ARG A 578 15.04 24.42 17.68
CA ARG A 578 16.34 24.62 17.03
C ARG A 578 16.20 24.98 15.55
N ILE A 579 15.01 25.35 15.07
CA ILE A 579 14.73 25.62 13.65
C ILE A 579 15.67 26.67 13.04
N LEU A 580 16.19 27.60 13.86
CA LEU A 580 17.11 28.65 13.44
C LEU A 580 18.57 28.19 13.25
N GLU A 581 18.87 26.93 13.61
CA GLU A 581 20.22 26.34 13.60
C GLU A 581 20.32 25.09 12.73
N GLN A 582 19.21 24.65 12.14
CA GLN A 582 19.10 23.39 11.42
C GLN A 582 19.13 23.60 9.89
N PRO A 583 19.52 22.56 9.12
CA PRO A 583 19.44 22.59 7.67
C PRO A 583 18.03 22.91 7.17
N TYR A 584 17.94 23.64 6.07
CA TYR A 584 16.67 24.11 5.51
C TYR A 584 15.74 22.96 5.13
N GLU A 585 16.28 21.93 4.49
CA GLU A 585 15.53 20.76 4.03
C GLU A 585 14.92 19.99 5.20
N LEU A 586 15.64 19.92 6.33
CA LEU A 586 15.18 19.29 7.56
C LEU A 586 14.04 20.11 8.18
N ASN A 587 14.16 21.44 8.20
CA ASN A 587 13.10 22.33 8.69
C ASN A 587 11.82 22.19 7.87
N LEU A 588 11.91 22.10 6.54
CA LEU A 588 10.75 21.87 5.67
C LEU A 588 10.05 20.56 6.00
N GLN A 589 10.81 19.48 6.17
CA GLN A 589 10.25 18.18 6.53
C GLN A 589 9.62 18.18 7.93
N LEU A 590 10.26 18.87 8.89
CA LEU A 590 9.74 19.04 10.25
C LEU A 590 8.38 19.75 10.25
N THR A 591 8.28 20.88 9.54
CA THR A 591 7.04 21.65 9.46
C THR A 591 5.95 20.89 8.71
N ALA A 592 6.31 20.13 7.66
CA ALA A 592 5.36 19.26 6.95
C ALA A 592 4.72 18.21 7.87
N VAL A 593 5.51 17.55 8.75
CA VAL A 593 4.98 16.59 9.74
C VAL A 593 4.04 17.27 10.73
N LEU A 594 4.42 18.44 11.28
CA LEU A 594 3.59 19.18 12.23
C LEU A 594 2.28 19.67 11.59
N SER A 595 2.35 20.21 10.38
CA SER A 595 1.17 20.63 9.62
C SER A 595 0.24 19.47 9.32
N ARG A 596 0.78 18.29 8.97
CA ARG A 596 -0.01 17.07 8.75
C ARG A 596 -0.76 16.66 10.01
N LEU A 597 -0.08 16.66 11.17
CA LEU A 597 -0.71 16.37 12.46
C LEU A 597 -1.80 17.41 12.79
N ALA A 598 -1.54 18.69 12.55
CA ALA A 598 -2.50 19.76 12.75
C ALA A 598 -3.73 19.66 11.82
N ALA A 599 -3.58 19.11 10.61
CA ALA A 599 -4.65 18.96 9.63
C ALA A 599 -5.68 17.86 10.01
N TYR A 600 -5.32 16.88 10.84
CA TYR A 600 -6.24 15.85 11.31
C TYR A 600 -7.39 16.43 12.16
N GLY A 601 -8.62 15.98 11.92
CA GLY A 601 -9.85 16.47 12.56
C GLY A 601 -10.08 16.05 14.01
N HIS A 602 -9.08 15.51 14.71
CA HIS A 602 -9.24 15.01 16.08
C HIS A 602 -9.26 16.16 17.11
N PRO A 603 -10.22 16.19 18.07
CA PRO A 603 -10.30 17.27 19.07
C PRO A 603 -9.02 17.48 19.90
N LEU A 604 -8.36 16.41 20.38
CA LEU A 604 -7.09 16.51 21.12
C LEU A 604 -5.95 17.15 20.31
N LEU A 605 -5.88 16.87 19.00
CA LEU A 605 -4.85 17.49 18.15
C LEU A 605 -5.16 18.96 17.91
N HIS A 606 -6.44 19.30 17.77
CA HIS A 606 -6.87 20.68 17.67
C HIS A 606 -6.54 21.47 18.94
N GLU A 607 -6.89 20.94 20.12
CA GLU A 607 -6.51 21.55 21.40
C GLU A 607 -4.99 21.68 21.48
N TYR A 608 -4.24 20.58 21.46
CA TYR A 608 -2.81 20.60 21.79
C TYR A 608 -1.89 21.32 20.77
N LEU A 609 -2.26 21.34 19.48
CA LEU A 609 -1.43 21.92 18.42
C LEU A 609 -1.93 23.29 17.93
N LEU A 610 -3.24 23.56 17.96
CA LEU A 610 -3.82 24.74 17.33
C LEU A 610 -4.43 25.74 18.32
N ASP A 611 -4.72 25.36 19.56
CA ASP A 611 -5.22 26.30 20.56
C ASP A 611 -4.07 27.07 21.23
N PRO A 612 -3.96 28.39 21.04
CA PRO A 612 -2.92 29.20 21.67
C PRO A 612 -3.22 29.51 23.15
N TYR A 613 -4.45 29.24 23.62
CA TYR A 613 -4.95 29.64 24.94
C TYR A 613 -5.03 28.48 25.96
N ILE A 614 -4.38 27.35 25.67
CA ILE A 614 -4.35 26.19 26.57
C ILE A 614 -3.71 26.60 27.91
N PRO A 615 -4.39 26.40 29.05
CA PRO A 615 -3.78 26.59 30.36
C PRO A 615 -2.83 25.42 30.65
N LEU A 616 -1.56 25.58 30.28
CA LEU A 616 -0.55 24.54 30.44
C LEU A 616 -0.17 24.31 31.91
N SER A 617 0.00 23.06 32.30
CA SER A 617 0.57 22.69 33.60
C SER A 617 2.07 23.07 33.67
N PRO A 618 2.63 23.24 34.88
CA PRO A 618 4.05 23.53 35.04
C PRO A 618 4.92 22.49 34.31
N CYS A 619 5.95 22.95 33.60
CA CYS A 619 6.86 22.13 32.79
C CYS A 619 6.27 21.48 31.53
N SER A 620 4.98 21.70 31.22
CA SER A 620 4.39 21.32 29.94
C SER A 620 4.64 22.38 28.85
N ARG A 621 4.57 21.97 27.58
CA ARG A 621 4.71 22.86 26.42
C ARG A 621 3.65 22.51 25.38
N SER A 622 3.20 23.50 24.60
CA SER A 622 2.38 23.30 23.41
C SER A 622 3.15 23.71 22.16
N LEU A 623 2.60 23.43 20.97
CA LEU A 623 3.18 23.95 19.73
C LEU A 623 3.34 25.48 19.79
N PHE A 624 2.30 26.17 20.27
CA PHE A 624 2.30 27.63 20.39
C PHE A 624 3.35 28.14 21.37
N SER A 625 3.50 27.51 22.55
CA SER A 625 4.51 27.94 23.53
C SER A 625 5.95 27.73 23.03
N VAL A 626 6.20 26.67 22.25
CA VAL A 626 7.49 26.45 21.59
C VAL A 626 7.76 27.54 20.56
N LEU A 627 6.77 27.89 19.74
CA LEU A 627 6.90 28.96 18.75
C LEU A 627 7.20 30.32 19.41
N ILE A 628 6.52 30.68 20.51
CA ILE A 628 6.82 31.92 21.26
C ILE A 628 8.28 31.95 21.70
N ARG A 629 8.79 30.85 22.27
CA ARG A 629 10.19 30.77 22.72
C ARG A 629 11.17 30.98 21.56
N VAL A 630 10.91 30.33 20.42
CA VAL A 630 11.73 30.48 19.20
C VAL A 630 11.68 31.91 18.66
N MET A 631 10.51 32.56 18.69
CA MET A 631 10.37 33.96 18.28
C MET A 631 11.17 34.90 19.19
N GLY A 632 11.15 34.68 20.51
CA GLY A 632 11.96 35.44 21.46
C GLY A 632 13.46 35.31 21.19
N GLU A 633 13.92 34.08 20.94
CA GLU A 633 15.31 33.79 20.58
C GLU A 633 15.71 34.41 19.22
N MET A 634 14.84 34.30 18.22
CA MET A 634 15.02 34.95 16.91
C MET A 634 15.21 36.47 17.09
N MET A 635 14.35 37.12 17.88
CA MET A 635 14.41 38.57 18.11
C MET A 635 15.73 39.02 18.75
N GLN A 636 16.38 38.19 19.56
CA GLN A 636 17.71 38.47 20.10
C GLN A 636 18.79 38.31 19.04
N ARG A 637 18.72 37.26 18.22
CA ARG A 637 19.73 36.96 17.19
C ARG A 637 19.73 37.95 16.02
N ILE A 638 18.55 38.41 15.59
CA ILE A 638 18.45 39.35 14.45
C ILE A 638 19.03 40.73 14.73
N GLN A 639 19.18 41.12 16.01
CA GLN A 639 19.79 42.41 16.38
C GLN A 639 21.25 42.53 15.90
N GLN A 640 21.91 41.41 15.67
CA GLN A 640 23.30 41.34 15.22
C GLN A 640 23.44 41.37 13.69
N ILE A 641 22.33 41.37 12.94
CA ILE A 641 22.32 41.26 11.48
C ILE A 641 21.98 42.62 10.85
N PRO A 642 22.94 43.27 10.17
CA PRO A 642 22.66 44.49 9.41
C PRO A 642 21.88 44.17 8.12
N ASP A 643 21.07 45.13 7.66
CA ASP A 643 20.30 45.04 6.40
C ASP A 643 19.41 43.78 6.31
N LEU A 644 18.82 43.38 7.45
CA LEU A 644 18.02 42.16 7.58
C LEU A 644 16.92 42.00 6.50
N PRO A 645 16.09 43.01 6.17
CA PRO A 645 15.03 42.84 5.18
C PRO A 645 15.55 42.47 3.79
N ASP A 646 16.63 43.13 3.35
CA ASP A 646 17.26 42.86 2.05
C ASP A 646 17.93 41.48 2.03
N ARG A 647 18.57 41.09 3.14
CA ARG A 647 19.17 39.75 3.28
C ARG A 647 18.10 38.66 3.20
N LEU A 648 17.00 38.79 3.94
CA LEU A 648 15.87 37.84 3.90
C LEU A 648 15.23 37.76 2.51
N LEU A 649 15.02 38.91 1.85
CA LEU A 649 14.50 38.94 0.48
C LEU A 649 15.41 38.18 -0.48
N ASN A 650 16.72 38.45 -0.42
CA ASN A 650 17.71 37.78 -1.27
C ASN A 650 17.78 36.28 -0.97
N THR A 651 17.80 35.87 0.31
CA THR A 651 17.75 34.46 0.68
C THR A 651 16.48 33.79 0.15
N ARG A 652 15.31 34.43 0.23
CA ARG A 652 14.07 33.85 -0.32
C ARG A 652 14.15 33.70 -1.85
N ARG A 653 14.66 34.71 -2.56
CA ARG A 653 14.87 34.63 -4.02
C ARG A 653 15.82 33.49 -4.39
N ASP A 654 16.87 33.27 -3.61
CA ASP A 654 17.79 32.15 -3.80
C ASP A 654 17.08 30.79 -3.60
N LEU A 655 16.25 30.67 -2.56
CA LEU A 655 15.45 29.45 -2.30
C LEU A 655 14.43 29.17 -3.42
N LEU A 656 13.89 30.21 -4.06
CA LEU A 656 12.99 30.10 -5.21
C LEU A 656 13.73 29.85 -6.54
N GLY A 657 15.07 29.73 -6.53
CA GLY A 657 15.87 29.54 -7.74
C GLY A 657 16.00 30.78 -8.62
N MET A 658 15.64 31.96 -8.12
CA MET A 658 15.67 33.23 -8.86
C MET A 658 17.04 33.92 -8.82
N SER A 659 17.94 33.50 -7.93
CA SER A 659 19.32 34.00 -7.80
C SER A 659 20.23 32.95 -7.15
N HIS A 660 21.55 33.12 -7.28
CA HIS A 660 22.55 32.24 -6.67
C HIS A 660 23.59 33.07 -5.90
N ASN A 661 23.32 33.39 -4.64
CA ASN A 661 24.29 34.03 -3.74
C ASN A 661 24.72 33.07 -2.62
N ASN A 662 25.78 32.29 -2.87
CA ASN A 662 26.28 31.27 -1.93
C ASN A 662 27.17 31.82 -0.78
N GLY A 663 27.24 33.15 -0.61
CA GLY A 663 28.21 33.81 0.28
C GLY A 663 27.62 34.62 1.44
N GLN A 664 26.32 34.49 1.73
CA GLN A 664 25.70 35.26 2.83
C GLN A 664 26.07 34.67 4.20
N GLU A 665 26.59 35.53 5.09
CA GLU A 665 26.73 35.22 6.51
C GLU A 665 25.34 34.96 7.14
N HIS A 666 25.28 34.10 8.15
CA HIS A 666 24.04 33.72 8.84
C HIS A 666 22.98 33.02 7.98
N LEU A 667 23.36 32.40 6.84
CA LEU A 667 22.42 31.78 5.91
C LEU A 667 21.46 30.77 6.56
N THR A 668 21.95 29.91 7.47
CA THR A 668 21.11 28.93 8.20
C THR A 668 20.01 29.62 9.00
N LEU A 669 20.35 30.69 9.72
CA LEU A 669 19.41 31.49 10.49
C LEU A 669 18.39 32.17 9.57
N LEU A 670 18.83 32.80 8.47
CA LEU A 670 17.93 33.46 7.50
C LEU A 670 16.96 32.46 6.87
N LYS A 671 17.43 31.28 6.47
CA LYS A 671 16.58 30.19 5.96
C LYS A 671 15.60 29.70 7.02
N GLY A 672 16.03 29.54 8.27
CA GLY A 672 15.16 29.18 9.40
C GLY A 672 14.07 30.20 9.67
N ILE A 673 14.38 31.50 9.62
CA ILE A 673 13.41 32.60 9.75
C ILE A 673 12.34 32.53 8.64
N ILE A 674 12.77 32.30 7.39
CA ILE A 674 11.83 32.16 6.26
C ILE A 674 10.90 30.97 6.50
N VAL A 675 11.42 29.79 6.85
CA VAL A 675 10.57 28.61 7.11
C VAL A 675 9.61 28.87 8.26
N LEU A 676 10.06 29.54 9.33
CA LEU A 676 9.21 29.89 10.47
C LEU A 676 8.09 30.87 10.07
N GLU A 677 8.38 31.86 9.23
CA GLU A 677 7.37 32.76 8.65
C GLU A 677 6.32 31.97 7.86
N GLU A 678 6.75 31.05 6.98
CA GLU A 678 5.83 30.25 6.18
C GLU A 678 4.99 29.29 7.01
N PHE A 679 5.61 28.62 8.00
CA PHE A 679 4.92 27.68 8.87
C PHE A 679 3.83 28.35 9.72
N CYS A 680 4.05 29.57 10.22
CA CYS A 680 3.01 30.30 10.96
C CYS A 680 1.80 30.63 10.09
N LYS A 681 2.01 31.00 8.82
CA LYS A 681 0.91 31.23 7.85
C LYS A 681 0.15 29.95 7.56
N GLU A 682 0.87 28.85 7.42
CA GLU A 682 0.34 27.53 7.16
C GLU A 682 -0.55 27.03 8.30
N LEU A 683 -0.08 27.13 9.56
CA LEU A 683 -0.87 26.81 10.76
C LEU A 683 -2.12 27.68 10.87
N ALA A 684 -1.99 28.99 10.61
CA ALA A 684 -3.13 29.90 10.58
C ALA A 684 -4.16 29.50 9.50
N ALA A 685 -3.71 29.02 8.34
CA ALA A 685 -4.60 28.60 7.26
C ALA A 685 -5.30 27.28 7.59
N ILE A 686 -4.58 26.33 8.20
CA ILE A 686 -5.14 25.07 8.71
C ILE A 686 -6.19 25.36 9.78
N ALA A 687 -5.90 26.25 10.74
CA ALA A 687 -6.87 26.66 11.77
C ALA A 687 -8.12 27.29 11.15
N PHE A 688 -7.94 28.19 10.17
CA PHE A 688 -9.03 28.83 9.45
C PHE A 688 -9.94 27.84 8.71
N VAL A 689 -9.37 26.83 8.04
CA VAL A 689 -10.12 25.82 7.29
C VAL A 689 -10.88 24.85 8.22
N LYS A 690 -10.28 24.47 9.35
CA LYS A 690 -10.86 23.49 10.28
C LYS A 690 -12.00 24.06 11.12
N LEU A 691 -11.92 25.33 11.47
CA LEU A 691 -12.89 25.97 12.34
C LEU A 691 -14.10 26.42 11.50
N PRO A 692 -15.33 26.03 11.86
CA PRO A 692 -16.49 26.56 11.18
C PRO A 692 -16.54 28.07 11.42
N VAL A 693 -16.43 28.85 10.33
CA VAL A 693 -16.83 30.26 10.34
C VAL A 693 -18.21 30.30 10.99
N GLU A 694 -18.36 31.06 12.07
CA GLU A 694 -19.65 31.31 12.71
C GLU A 694 -20.63 31.69 11.60
N LYS A 695 -21.43 30.73 11.16
CA LYS A 695 -22.56 31.02 10.31
C LYS A 695 -23.54 31.67 11.25
N ASP A 696 -23.59 33.00 11.19
CA ASP A 696 -24.77 33.76 11.55
C ASP A 696 -25.98 33.04 10.95
N LEU A 697 -26.62 32.20 11.77
CA LEU A 697 -27.91 31.62 11.46
C LEU A 697 -28.86 32.81 11.38
N PRO A 698 -29.48 33.11 10.22
CA PRO A 698 -30.50 34.13 10.19
C PRO A 698 -31.61 33.68 11.14
N ALA A 699 -31.94 34.55 12.10
CA ALA A 699 -33.03 34.37 13.03
C ALA A 699 -34.27 33.87 12.29
N SER A 700 -34.79 32.71 12.69
CA SER A 700 -36.04 32.17 12.20
C SER A 700 -37.19 33.07 12.66
N PRO A 701 -38.05 33.59 11.77
CA PRO A 701 -39.34 34.09 12.18
C PRO A 701 -40.39 33.00 11.96
N GLY A 702 -40.97 32.55 13.08
CA GLY A 702 -42.42 32.43 13.19
C GLY A 702 -43.12 31.31 12.44
N CYS A 703 -43.57 30.33 13.21
CA CYS A 703 -44.65 29.40 12.89
C CYS A 703 -45.92 30.14 12.40
N GLY A 704 -46.49 29.70 11.28
CA GLY A 704 -47.79 30.16 10.79
C GLY A 704 -48.28 29.30 9.61
N SER A 705 -49.21 28.41 9.91
CA SER A 705 -49.88 27.46 9.02
C SER A 705 -50.70 28.12 7.90
N ASP A 706 -50.56 27.66 6.64
CA ASP A 706 -51.62 26.96 5.89
C ASP A 706 -51.21 26.57 4.45
N ARG A 707 -51.65 25.38 4.05
CA ARG A 707 -51.48 24.71 2.72
C ARG A 707 -52.53 25.22 1.69
N PRO A 708 -52.64 24.69 0.44
CA PRO A 708 -51.65 24.32 -0.61
C PRO A 708 -52.07 24.75 -2.06
N GLN A 709 -51.27 24.32 -3.06
CA GLN A 709 -51.55 24.17 -4.52
C GLN A 709 -51.39 25.38 -5.47
N ARG A 710 -50.45 25.28 -6.43
CA ARG A 710 -50.71 24.99 -7.86
C ARG A 710 -49.43 24.97 -8.72
N MET A 711 -49.44 24.06 -9.69
CA MET A 711 -48.58 24.01 -10.88
C MET A 711 -48.44 25.38 -11.56
N ILE A 712 -47.30 25.63 -12.24
CA ILE A 712 -47.22 25.92 -13.68
C ILE A 712 -45.74 26.00 -14.14
N SER A 713 -45.57 25.57 -15.38
CA SER A 713 -44.40 25.38 -16.24
C SER A 713 -43.45 26.57 -16.49
N SER A 714 -42.21 26.21 -16.84
CA SER A 714 -41.38 26.68 -17.97
C SER A 714 -41.43 28.16 -18.40
N ARG A 715 -40.27 28.84 -18.40
CA ARG A 715 -39.47 29.21 -19.60
C ARG A 715 -38.41 30.28 -19.26
N ARG A 716 -37.21 30.06 -19.81
CA ARG A 716 -36.22 31.00 -20.39
C ARG A 716 -36.31 32.48 -19.98
N ILE A 717 -35.18 33.06 -19.57
CA ILE A 717 -34.17 33.68 -20.46
C ILE A 717 -32.79 33.34 -19.90
#